data_AF-A0A5B9W7J4-F1
#
_entry.id   AF-A0A5B9W7J4-F1
#
_cell.length_a   1.000
_cell.length_b   1.000
_cell.length_c   1.000
_cell.angle_alpha   90.00
_cell.angle_beta   90.00
_cell.angle_gamma   90.00
#
_symmetry.space_group_name_H-M   'P 1'
#
loop_
_entity.id
_entity.type
_entity.pdbx_description
1 polymer ?
#
loop_
_entity_poly.entity_id
_entity_poly.type
_entity_poly.pdbx_seq_one_letter_code
_entity_poly.pdbx_strand_id
1 'polypeptide(L)'
;MPPLSLTLLLAIAIDGPTISLAGRVVDSAGTPAAGAAVVLAGLPTSDGVPTVARGTTDADGRFSLERPAGLAGEGAWRAVRLWASRPGDRLASVAFPGALPGAGAAVRLALPPRGGTELLVEGPDGRPVAGARVRVGALAPHAAAVPKELASRLEATTGADGRATLDAVSGEQVGHVEVEAEGLGIQPRFFDPPLAGPKRIELLPAAALEGRFVAEGGRPPRGWTVSATTATNDGPMGSSRPAGRTVSVPLAEDGSFRFPAIAAGMLDLWVVWPEGPDPEALPAWPQGMRVQEGRVNRVEIPVRPAATITGVIRERGTGAPVPGVRIYLFRPGESSGANATTDAQGRFAYRSLPGRARAGIGDVPPTHVPAPAAFRDDFQVPPPPGRVELPPVELARAAPPLRGFVRDAAGAAVAGADVEATWTLLEQGAMASGAVHARSDAAGRFAAGGLAPGATVALTARKEEGLATRVPVAAREGQDQPVTLTLEPRQVVAIAGRVVAQDGTPLAGAAVRLQTRTRRPGDGSVQDWRPLSFQDGPWIYTGADGSFRTPGEPRAEGVEFQAEAAADGYLLFQGPWTAAGPADVARLPDLVLRRESGERAVAGRVIDAAGRPIAGAKVLQRGDGPRPTESTTDADGRFRLPGVAGGRALLAAEAPGFRTGGTIAGPEGPVEIRLARADEPVRPPGRAPEPLTRAAERELGRALFMPKFDEARALPEVAGLPSPDAILARLDPDRAVAMLEERVLRQPAESLIQVALARFEDDPAAAPATLDADRSGTARARGLIALADLAATIAPDRRAGLLDRAVAEARRLEDPEAKLVLMGEVADRLLESFELDRAAPILREGRQVLKDAKPGLFAYQVAPFGEAMAAIDLPAAEAFLARRAPGGSDDEGVRMRDRGAMAIRAAVSDPAAAGRLARELRHVPNFSESQAVLLRVARNMARRDLPGARAVLDLLDGAATPGATASGSLRPYGLALLADARAAIDPDGARGLLDEAFAGLRAAAEADLTRPTYPPVPSVMAGLLPLVERLQPDRVAERLWLALACRPTRIEPLEASRVSTTLDLAMLLSRYDRQVAAAVYEPAGARLPELAGQEYVGGLFNYGGSGDPLKVLAAYDPRALAALIERLPESARVTGDNGQGWATPSLEIQARLAGAQMLGLPPEARRQAALETPLTTWPAEGNGRPRRWWP
;
A
#
# COMPACT_ATOMS: atom_id res chain seq x y z
N MET A 1 -13.80 -3.68 -12.89
CA MET A 1 -15.10 -4.01 -13.52
C MET A 1 -15.17 -3.36 -14.88
N PRO A 2 -15.55 -4.09 -15.94
CA PRO A 2 -16.55 -3.52 -16.85
C PRO A 2 -17.61 -4.54 -17.32
N PRO A 3 -18.74 -4.05 -17.87
CA PRO A 3 -20.01 -4.77 -18.03
C PRO A 3 -20.13 -5.52 -19.37
N LEU A 4 -20.87 -6.63 -19.38
CA LEU A 4 -21.46 -7.20 -20.59
C LEU A 4 -22.56 -6.26 -21.12
N SER A 5 -22.41 -5.91 -22.39
CA SER A 5 -23.46 -5.55 -23.36
C SER A 5 -24.41 -4.40 -23.00
N LEU A 6 -23.89 -3.17 -23.08
CA LEU A 6 -24.70 -1.96 -23.30
C LEU A 6 -25.13 -1.80 -24.78
N THR A 7 -24.80 -2.77 -25.65
CA THR A 7 -25.21 -2.79 -27.06
C THR A 7 -26.74 -2.75 -27.19
N LEU A 8 -27.49 -3.24 -26.19
CA LEU A 8 -28.96 -3.24 -26.23
C LEU A 8 -29.62 -1.89 -25.89
N LEU A 9 -28.95 -0.99 -25.17
CA LEU A 9 -29.53 0.33 -24.83
C LEU A 9 -29.26 1.41 -25.89
N LEU A 10 -28.35 1.15 -26.83
CA LEU A 10 -28.23 1.94 -28.07
C LEU A 10 -28.96 1.31 -29.26
N ALA A 11 -29.16 -0.03 -29.27
CA ALA A 11 -29.95 -0.69 -30.32
C ALA A 11 -31.47 -0.52 -30.16
N ILE A 12 -31.99 -0.14 -28.98
CA ILE A 12 -33.43 0.15 -28.78
C ILE A 12 -33.77 1.64 -29.04
N ALA A 13 -32.82 2.48 -29.43
CA ALA A 13 -33.07 3.90 -29.70
C ALA A 13 -32.97 4.31 -31.18
N ILE A 14 -33.13 3.39 -32.13
CA ILE A 14 -33.20 3.75 -33.56
C ILE A 14 -34.60 4.21 -33.99
N ASP A 15 -35.65 3.93 -33.19
CA ASP A 15 -37.03 4.40 -33.44
C ASP A 15 -37.47 5.59 -32.55
N GLY A 16 -36.54 6.21 -31.81
CA GLY A 16 -36.82 7.40 -31.00
C GLY A 16 -36.73 8.71 -31.81
N PRO A 17 -37.40 9.80 -31.41
CA PRO A 17 -37.25 11.09 -32.07
C PRO A 17 -35.79 11.57 -32.02
N THR A 18 -35.25 11.97 -33.18
CA THR A 18 -33.92 12.59 -33.27
C THR A 18 -34.03 14.11 -33.11
N ILE A 19 -32.94 14.72 -32.65
CA ILE A 19 -32.80 16.18 -32.57
C ILE A 19 -31.47 16.60 -33.19
N SER A 20 -31.50 17.69 -33.95
CA SER A 20 -30.33 18.20 -34.65
C SER A 20 -29.40 18.98 -33.72
N LEU A 21 -28.11 18.62 -33.71
CA LEU A 21 -27.03 19.35 -33.06
C LEU A 21 -26.24 20.12 -34.12
N ALA A 22 -26.38 21.44 -34.11
CA ALA A 22 -25.70 22.33 -35.06
C ALA A 22 -24.57 23.12 -34.38
N GLY A 23 -23.58 23.53 -35.16
CA GLY A 23 -22.48 24.32 -34.64
C GLY A 23 -21.50 24.81 -35.69
N ARG A 24 -20.38 25.37 -35.22
CA ARG A 24 -19.29 25.90 -36.05
C ARG A 24 -17.94 25.47 -35.51
N VAL A 25 -17.05 25.01 -36.40
CA VAL A 25 -15.63 24.81 -36.12
C VAL A 25 -14.84 25.98 -36.69
N VAL A 26 -13.94 26.54 -35.89
CA VAL A 26 -13.02 27.61 -36.28
C VAL A 26 -11.58 27.19 -36.00
N ASP A 27 -10.62 27.83 -36.63
CA ASP A 27 -9.19 27.70 -36.30
C ASP A 27 -8.79 28.60 -35.12
N SER A 28 -7.51 28.57 -34.76
CA SER A 28 -6.95 29.35 -33.65
C SER A 28 -7.00 30.87 -33.87
N ALA A 29 -7.14 31.33 -35.11
CA ALA A 29 -7.34 32.74 -35.45
C ALA A 29 -8.83 33.13 -35.46
N GLY A 30 -9.73 32.17 -35.22
CA GLY A 30 -11.18 32.37 -35.25
C GLY A 30 -11.80 32.28 -36.66
N THR A 31 -11.02 31.90 -37.68
CA THR A 31 -11.46 31.74 -39.06
C THR A 31 -12.22 30.42 -39.22
N PRO A 32 -13.25 30.34 -40.07
CA PRO A 32 -13.98 29.10 -40.32
C PRO A 32 -13.08 27.93 -40.77
N ALA A 33 -13.19 26.79 -40.09
CA ALA A 33 -12.44 25.60 -40.44
C ALA A 33 -13.25 24.72 -41.38
N ALA A 34 -13.14 24.97 -42.69
CA ALA A 34 -13.81 24.17 -43.72
C ALA A 34 -13.22 22.75 -43.84
N GLY A 35 -14.07 21.75 -44.08
CA GLY A 35 -13.65 20.35 -44.26
C GLY A 35 -13.15 19.64 -43.00
N ALA A 36 -13.32 20.22 -41.82
CA ALA A 36 -13.01 19.58 -40.55
C ALA A 36 -13.99 18.42 -40.29
N ALA A 37 -13.47 17.25 -39.88
CA ALA A 37 -14.28 16.11 -39.50
C ALA A 37 -14.80 16.29 -38.08
N VAL A 38 -16.11 16.09 -37.90
CA VAL A 38 -16.81 16.25 -36.62
C VAL A 38 -17.42 14.91 -36.20
N VAL A 39 -17.15 14.47 -34.97
CA VAL A 39 -17.59 13.18 -34.45
C VAL A 39 -18.25 13.36 -33.09
N LEU A 40 -19.52 12.99 -32.98
CA LEU A 40 -20.23 12.91 -31.70
C LEU A 40 -20.03 11.51 -31.12
N ALA A 41 -19.28 11.43 -30.03
CA ALA A 41 -18.95 10.20 -29.33
C ALA A 41 -19.88 9.99 -28.13
N GLY A 42 -20.39 8.77 -27.97
CA GLY A 42 -21.30 8.37 -26.90
C GLY A 42 -20.58 8.12 -25.57
N LEU A 43 -21.23 7.39 -24.67
CA LEU A 43 -20.66 7.02 -23.38
C LEU A 43 -19.58 5.93 -23.56
N PRO A 44 -18.45 5.99 -22.83
CA PRO A 44 -17.40 4.96 -22.89
C PRO A 44 -17.93 3.56 -22.52
N THR A 45 -17.48 2.52 -23.22
CA THR A 45 -17.75 1.09 -22.95
C THR A 45 -16.44 0.31 -22.80
N SER A 46 -16.52 -0.99 -22.47
CA SER A 46 -15.36 -1.90 -22.43
C SER A 46 -14.62 -2.01 -23.76
N ASP A 47 -15.32 -1.82 -24.88
CA ASP A 47 -14.78 -1.97 -26.24
C ASP A 47 -14.31 -0.64 -26.85
N GLY A 48 -14.36 0.45 -26.08
CA GLY A 48 -13.99 1.81 -26.50
C GLY A 48 -15.16 2.79 -26.43
N VAL A 49 -15.06 3.91 -27.14
CA VAL A 49 -16.14 4.91 -27.20
C VAL A 49 -16.90 4.76 -28.51
N PRO A 50 -18.22 4.49 -28.49
CA PRO A 50 -19.00 4.34 -29.71
C PRO A 50 -19.23 5.70 -30.38
N THR A 51 -19.20 5.70 -31.72
CA THR A 51 -19.59 6.86 -32.52
C THR A 51 -21.11 6.91 -32.64
N VAL A 52 -21.73 8.02 -32.20
CA VAL A 52 -23.18 8.26 -32.30
C VAL A 52 -23.54 8.90 -33.63
N ALA A 53 -22.81 9.95 -34.01
CA ALA A 53 -23.05 10.70 -35.25
C ALA A 53 -21.75 11.26 -35.80
N ARG A 54 -21.71 11.50 -37.11
CA ARG A 54 -20.52 12.04 -37.80
C ARG A 54 -20.90 12.98 -38.95
N GLY A 55 -20.01 13.91 -39.25
CA GLY A 55 -20.18 14.85 -40.34
C GLY A 55 -18.89 15.60 -40.66
N THR A 56 -18.97 16.51 -41.62
CA THR A 56 -17.87 17.41 -42.00
C THR A 56 -18.38 18.84 -42.04
N THR A 57 -17.51 19.81 -41.76
CA THR A 57 -17.88 21.23 -41.85
C THR A 57 -17.92 21.73 -43.29
N ASP A 58 -18.85 22.66 -43.56
CA ASP A 58 -18.95 23.39 -44.83
C ASP A 58 -17.90 24.51 -44.96
N ALA A 59 -17.97 25.29 -46.05
CA ALA A 59 -17.05 26.42 -46.31
C ALA A 59 -17.09 27.50 -45.22
N ASP A 60 -18.22 27.65 -44.51
CA ASP A 60 -18.40 28.57 -43.39
C ASP A 60 -18.06 27.92 -42.04
N GLY A 61 -17.51 26.71 -42.04
CA GLY A 61 -17.12 25.96 -40.85
C GLY A 61 -18.31 25.38 -40.10
N ARG A 62 -19.53 25.38 -40.66
CA ARG A 62 -20.74 24.91 -39.99
C ARG A 62 -20.93 23.42 -40.13
N PHE A 63 -21.51 22.78 -39.12
CA PHE A 63 -21.91 21.37 -39.14
C PHE A 63 -23.33 21.19 -38.59
N SER A 64 -23.95 20.06 -38.95
CA SER A 64 -25.22 19.58 -38.39
C SER A 64 -25.16 18.06 -38.23
N LEU A 65 -25.49 17.55 -37.05
CA LEU A 65 -25.48 16.13 -36.70
C LEU A 65 -26.83 15.73 -36.10
N GLU A 66 -27.42 14.63 -36.59
CA GLU A 66 -28.61 14.04 -35.98
C GLU A 66 -28.22 13.14 -34.79
N ARG A 67 -28.90 13.30 -33.65
CA ARG A 67 -28.69 12.47 -32.45
C ARG A 67 -30.03 12.02 -31.83
N PRO A 68 -30.05 10.95 -31.02
CA PRO A 68 -31.21 10.63 -30.19
C PRO A 68 -31.54 11.77 -29.22
N ALA A 69 -32.84 12.13 -29.09
CA ALA A 69 -33.27 13.22 -28.20
C ALA A 69 -32.88 12.98 -26.72
N GLY A 70 -32.92 11.72 -26.28
CA GLY A 70 -32.57 11.31 -24.91
C GLY A 70 -31.07 11.16 -24.61
N LEU A 71 -30.18 11.39 -25.58
CA LEU A 71 -28.73 11.29 -25.34
C LEU A 71 -28.29 12.38 -24.34
N ALA A 72 -27.64 11.96 -23.25
CA ALA A 72 -27.08 12.82 -22.22
C ALA A 72 -25.84 12.17 -21.59
N GLY A 73 -24.92 13.00 -21.09
CA GLY A 73 -23.82 12.56 -20.24
C GLY A 73 -24.28 12.22 -18.82
N GLU A 74 -23.44 11.46 -18.10
CA GLU A 74 -23.63 11.04 -16.70
C GLU A 74 -22.47 11.57 -15.84
N GLY A 75 -22.34 12.89 -15.76
CA GLY A 75 -21.26 13.58 -15.04
C GLY A 75 -19.98 13.75 -15.87
N ALA A 76 -18.95 14.36 -15.25
CA ALA A 76 -17.73 14.76 -15.96
C ALA A 76 -16.93 13.57 -16.53
N TRP A 77 -16.93 12.43 -15.82
CA TRP A 77 -16.20 11.21 -16.20
C TRP A 77 -16.91 10.37 -17.27
N ARG A 78 -18.24 10.49 -17.38
CA ARG A 78 -19.06 9.81 -18.39
C ARG A 78 -19.81 10.84 -19.23
N ALA A 79 -19.09 11.82 -19.75
CA ALA A 79 -19.64 12.84 -20.62
C ALA A 79 -19.73 12.34 -22.08
N VAL A 80 -20.83 12.68 -22.76
CA VAL A 80 -20.91 12.60 -24.23
C VAL A 80 -19.98 13.69 -24.78
N ARG A 81 -19.21 13.42 -25.84
CA ARG A 81 -18.17 14.35 -26.30
C ARG A 81 -18.25 14.56 -27.80
N LEU A 82 -18.18 15.82 -28.22
CA LEU A 82 -18.08 16.22 -29.62
C LEU A 82 -16.63 16.54 -29.95
N TRP A 83 -16.11 15.89 -30.98
CA TRP A 83 -14.72 16.00 -31.44
C TRP A 83 -14.67 16.72 -32.78
N ALA A 84 -13.62 17.52 -32.99
CA ALA A 84 -13.27 18.08 -34.30
C ALA A 84 -11.80 17.81 -34.62
N SER A 85 -11.54 17.46 -35.89
CA SER A 85 -10.19 17.21 -36.41
C SER A 85 -10.04 17.77 -37.83
N ARG A 86 -8.90 18.41 -38.11
CA ARG A 86 -8.49 18.86 -39.45
C ARG A 86 -6.99 18.58 -39.63
N PRO A 87 -6.54 18.02 -40.77
CA PRO A 87 -5.12 17.80 -41.01
C PRO A 87 -4.30 19.08 -40.81
N GLY A 88 -3.23 18.98 -40.02
CA GLY A 88 -2.36 20.12 -39.68
C GLY A 88 -2.73 20.89 -38.42
N ASP A 89 -3.88 20.63 -37.79
CA ASP A 89 -4.27 21.22 -36.49
C ASP A 89 -4.30 20.19 -35.36
N ARG A 90 -4.33 20.66 -34.11
CA ARG A 90 -4.58 19.80 -32.96
C ARG A 90 -6.05 19.40 -32.86
N LEU A 91 -6.31 18.23 -32.26
CA LEU A 91 -7.65 17.81 -31.90
C LEU A 91 -8.32 18.82 -30.96
N ALA A 92 -9.59 19.11 -31.23
CA ALA A 92 -10.47 19.84 -30.33
C ALA A 92 -11.61 18.94 -29.86
N SER A 93 -12.07 19.14 -28.64
CA SER A 93 -13.29 18.49 -28.17
C SER A 93 -14.05 19.31 -27.15
N VAL A 94 -15.37 19.13 -27.12
CA VAL A 94 -16.29 19.73 -26.15
C VAL A 94 -17.05 18.61 -25.45
N ALA A 95 -17.05 18.62 -24.12
CA ALA A 95 -17.75 17.65 -23.30
C ALA A 95 -19.17 18.13 -22.95
N PHE A 96 -20.10 17.18 -22.88
CA PHE A 96 -21.45 17.36 -22.36
C PHE A 96 -21.65 16.41 -21.18
N PRO A 97 -21.37 16.86 -19.94
CA PRO A 97 -21.54 16.06 -18.72
C PRO A 97 -22.99 15.70 -18.39
N GLY A 98 -23.96 16.32 -19.07
CA GLY A 98 -25.39 16.12 -18.85
C GLY A 98 -26.16 16.25 -20.17
N ALA A 99 -27.28 16.96 -20.16
CA ALA A 99 -28.08 17.18 -21.36
C ALA A 99 -27.28 17.93 -22.45
N LEU A 100 -27.40 17.45 -23.69
CA LEU A 100 -26.84 18.12 -24.87
C LEU A 100 -27.70 19.34 -25.25
N PRO A 101 -27.14 20.32 -26.00
CA PRO A 101 -27.89 21.47 -26.51
C PRO A 101 -29.17 21.07 -27.26
N GLY A 102 -30.21 21.90 -27.13
CA GLY A 102 -31.49 21.74 -27.82
C GLY A 102 -31.45 22.17 -29.28
N ALA A 103 -32.52 21.88 -30.04
CA ALA A 103 -32.64 22.26 -31.45
C ALA A 103 -32.45 23.78 -31.63
N GLY A 104 -31.42 24.19 -32.38
CA GLY A 104 -31.09 25.59 -32.67
C GLY A 104 -30.02 26.23 -31.78
N ALA A 105 -29.57 25.58 -30.71
CA ALA A 105 -28.43 26.05 -29.91
C ALA A 105 -27.10 25.67 -30.60
N ALA A 106 -26.32 26.67 -31.01
CA ALA A 106 -25.09 26.45 -31.78
C ALA A 106 -23.88 26.17 -30.87
N VAL A 107 -23.17 25.06 -31.12
CA VAL A 107 -21.90 24.72 -30.45
C VAL A 107 -20.72 25.30 -31.23
N ARG A 108 -19.72 25.88 -30.54
CA ARG A 108 -18.48 26.34 -31.17
C ARG A 108 -17.31 25.47 -30.74
N LEU A 109 -16.51 24.98 -31.70
CA LEU A 109 -15.22 24.33 -31.46
C LEU A 109 -14.10 25.15 -32.08
N ALA A 110 -13.02 25.38 -31.34
CA ALA A 110 -11.82 26.01 -31.86
C ALA A 110 -10.70 24.97 -31.96
N LEU A 111 -10.18 24.75 -33.17
CA LEU A 111 -9.02 23.92 -33.41
C LEU A 111 -7.77 24.68 -32.93
N PRO A 112 -7.02 24.14 -31.95
CA PRO A 112 -5.78 24.76 -31.51
C PRO A 112 -4.73 24.70 -32.63
N PRO A 113 -3.73 25.60 -32.63
CA PRO A 113 -2.68 25.59 -33.64
C PRO A 113 -1.91 24.27 -33.60
N ARG A 114 -1.25 23.95 -34.72
CA ARG A 114 -0.49 22.70 -34.92
C ARG A 114 0.36 22.38 -33.69
N GLY A 115 0.23 21.13 -33.25
CA GLY A 115 1.01 20.57 -32.16
C GLY A 115 2.12 19.66 -32.68
N GLY A 116 2.78 19.02 -31.73
CA GLY A 116 3.75 17.97 -31.99
C GLY A 116 4.34 17.54 -30.65
N THR A 117 4.21 16.26 -30.33
CA THR A 117 5.01 15.67 -29.24
C THR A 117 5.88 14.57 -29.81
N GLU A 118 7.15 14.60 -29.44
CA GLU A 118 8.09 13.54 -29.77
C GLU A 118 7.93 12.39 -28.77
N LEU A 119 7.91 11.17 -29.30
CA LEU A 119 7.88 9.94 -28.56
C LEU A 119 9.20 9.20 -28.78
N LEU A 120 9.74 8.58 -27.73
CA LEU A 120 10.82 7.61 -27.80
C LEU A 120 10.32 6.28 -27.23
N VAL A 121 10.20 5.26 -28.08
CA VAL A 121 9.80 3.91 -27.67
C VAL A 121 11.04 3.03 -27.51
N GLU A 122 11.20 2.46 -26.33
CA GLU A 122 12.29 1.55 -25.99
C GLU A 122 11.77 0.18 -25.57
N GLY A 123 12.54 -0.85 -25.91
CA GLY A 123 12.27 -2.22 -25.54
C GLY A 123 12.72 -2.51 -24.11
N PRO A 124 12.45 -3.73 -23.62
CA PRO A 124 12.85 -4.16 -22.28
C PRO A 124 14.35 -4.14 -22.03
N ASP A 125 15.16 -4.22 -23.10
CA ASP A 125 16.63 -4.14 -23.06
C ASP A 125 17.16 -2.70 -23.10
N GLY A 126 16.28 -1.71 -23.07
CA GLY A 126 16.60 -0.28 -23.16
C GLY A 126 17.01 0.18 -24.56
N ARG A 127 16.87 -0.67 -25.59
CA ARG A 127 17.16 -0.28 -26.97
C ARG A 127 15.93 0.32 -27.66
N PRO A 128 16.11 1.23 -28.64
CA PRO A 128 14.97 1.78 -29.38
C PRO A 128 14.23 0.71 -30.19
N VAL A 129 12.90 0.80 -30.24
CA VAL A 129 12.05 -0.15 -30.98
C VAL A 129 11.60 0.49 -32.28
N ALA A 130 12.07 -0.06 -33.40
CA ALA A 130 11.64 0.36 -34.73
C ALA A 130 10.30 -0.29 -35.12
N GLY A 131 9.46 0.43 -35.85
CA GLY A 131 8.19 -0.10 -36.38
C GLY A 131 7.07 -0.26 -35.34
N ALA A 132 7.28 0.16 -34.09
CA ALA A 132 6.21 0.22 -33.08
C ALA A 132 5.13 1.24 -33.50
N ARG A 133 3.87 0.82 -33.48
CA ARG A 133 2.69 1.64 -33.75
C ARG A 133 2.17 2.25 -32.46
N VAL A 134 2.09 3.58 -32.39
CA VAL A 134 1.61 4.30 -31.22
C VAL A 134 0.30 5.00 -31.54
N ARG A 135 -0.76 4.68 -30.77
CA ARG A 135 -2.09 5.28 -30.89
C ARG A 135 -2.43 6.07 -29.65
N VAL A 136 -3.03 7.24 -29.82
CA VAL A 136 -3.55 8.03 -28.69
C VAL A 136 -4.87 7.41 -28.22
N GLY A 137 -4.87 6.80 -27.04
CA GLY A 137 -6.06 6.15 -26.48
C GLY A 137 -6.94 7.12 -25.69
N ALA A 138 -6.34 8.09 -25.00
CA ALA A 138 -7.09 9.13 -24.31
C ALA A 138 -6.32 10.46 -24.21
N LEU A 139 -7.04 11.57 -24.31
CA LEU A 139 -6.48 12.90 -24.07
C LEU A 139 -6.60 13.30 -22.61
N ALA A 140 -5.51 13.84 -22.06
CA ALA A 140 -5.56 14.68 -20.89
C ALA A 140 -6.37 15.95 -21.22
N PRO A 141 -7.05 16.54 -20.22
CA PRO A 141 -6.90 16.26 -18.78
C PRO A 141 -7.97 15.33 -18.20
N HIS A 142 -9.02 14.95 -18.94
CA HIS A 142 -10.11 14.10 -18.44
C HIS A 142 -9.98 12.61 -18.79
N ALA A 143 -8.80 12.16 -19.23
CA ALA A 143 -8.65 10.86 -19.90
C ALA A 143 -9.76 10.65 -20.96
N ALA A 144 -10.02 11.69 -21.75
CA ALA A 144 -11.07 11.71 -22.76
C ALA A 144 -10.72 10.68 -23.84
N ALA A 145 -11.35 9.51 -23.75
CA ALA A 145 -11.08 8.41 -24.65
C ALA A 145 -11.36 8.83 -26.10
N VAL A 146 -10.35 8.64 -26.95
CA VAL A 146 -10.41 9.04 -28.35
C VAL A 146 -11.16 7.94 -29.12
N PRO A 147 -12.22 8.26 -29.89
CA PRO A 147 -12.91 7.29 -30.74
C PRO A 147 -11.92 6.55 -31.66
N LYS A 148 -12.11 5.24 -31.85
CA LYS A 148 -11.16 4.37 -32.58
C LYS A 148 -10.81 4.90 -33.97
N GLU A 149 -11.77 5.51 -34.65
CA GLU A 149 -11.61 6.08 -35.98
C GLU A 149 -10.72 7.32 -35.98
N LEU A 150 -10.80 8.15 -34.94
CA LEU A 150 -9.90 9.27 -34.74
C LEU A 150 -8.52 8.78 -34.30
N ALA A 151 -8.46 7.84 -33.35
CA ALA A 151 -7.20 7.27 -32.88
C ALA A 151 -6.38 6.64 -34.01
N SER A 152 -7.03 5.96 -34.96
CA SER A 152 -6.38 5.37 -36.15
C SER A 152 -5.77 6.41 -37.08
N ARG A 153 -6.33 7.63 -37.14
CA ARG A 153 -5.77 8.75 -37.92
C ARG A 153 -4.62 9.47 -37.23
N LEU A 154 -4.46 9.22 -35.92
CA LEU A 154 -3.44 9.81 -35.05
C LEU A 154 -2.35 8.80 -34.73
N GLU A 155 -2.33 7.67 -35.45
CA GLU A 155 -1.31 6.65 -35.30
C GLU A 155 0.02 7.16 -35.84
N ALA A 156 1.08 6.99 -35.06
CA ALA A 156 2.45 7.22 -35.51
C ALA A 156 3.24 5.90 -35.45
N THR A 157 4.18 5.73 -36.38
CA THR A 157 5.10 4.58 -36.40
C THR A 157 6.50 5.06 -36.13
N THR A 158 7.22 4.33 -35.28
CA THR A 158 8.59 4.66 -34.89
C THR A 158 9.62 4.35 -35.98
N GLY A 159 10.60 5.24 -36.13
CA GLY A 159 11.77 5.06 -37.00
C GLY A 159 12.81 4.08 -36.42
N ALA A 160 13.95 3.95 -37.10
CA ALA A 160 15.05 3.06 -36.67
C ALA A 160 15.69 3.46 -35.33
N ASP A 161 15.53 4.71 -34.93
CA ASP A 161 15.95 5.29 -33.66
C ASP A 161 14.87 5.22 -32.56
N GLY A 162 13.77 4.49 -32.82
CA GLY A 162 12.63 4.35 -31.91
C GLY A 162 11.80 5.62 -31.72
N ARG A 163 12.03 6.66 -32.54
CA ARG A 163 11.33 7.94 -32.42
C ARG A 163 10.12 8.04 -33.33
N ALA A 164 9.07 8.71 -32.84
CA ALA A 164 7.87 9.03 -33.60
C ALA A 164 7.33 10.40 -33.17
N THR A 165 6.53 11.05 -34.03
CA THR A 165 5.89 12.33 -33.69
C THR A 165 4.38 12.21 -33.82
N LEU A 166 3.66 12.69 -32.81
CA LEU A 166 2.20 12.82 -32.85
C LEU A 166 1.83 14.28 -33.19
N ASP A 167 1.51 14.55 -34.46
CA ASP A 167 1.32 15.92 -34.98
C ASP A 167 0.03 16.64 -34.53
N ALA A 168 -1.00 15.88 -34.16
CA ALA A 168 -2.33 16.42 -33.86
C ALA A 168 -2.62 16.53 -32.34
N VAL A 169 -1.59 16.36 -31.52
CA VAL A 169 -1.64 16.51 -30.06
C VAL A 169 -0.36 17.18 -29.55
N SER A 170 -0.39 17.70 -28.34
CA SER A 170 0.77 18.25 -27.62
C SER A 170 1.10 17.37 -26.42
N GLY A 171 2.32 17.45 -25.87
CA GLY A 171 2.79 16.53 -24.83
C GLY A 171 1.89 16.51 -23.59
N GLU A 172 1.38 17.67 -23.20
CA GLU A 172 0.45 17.86 -22.08
C GLU A 172 -0.98 17.36 -22.34
N GLN A 173 -1.33 17.09 -23.60
CA GLN A 173 -2.62 16.49 -23.98
C GLN A 173 -2.55 14.96 -24.04
N VAL A 174 -1.36 14.36 -24.05
CA VAL A 174 -1.21 12.90 -24.14
C VAL A 174 -1.22 12.30 -22.73
N GLY A 175 -2.41 11.84 -22.30
CA GLY A 175 -2.58 11.16 -21.01
C GLY A 175 -2.46 9.64 -21.10
N HIS A 176 -2.80 9.05 -22.26
CA HIS A 176 -2.73 7.61 -22.48
C HIS A 176 -2.44 7.30 -23.95
N VAL A 177 -1.46 6.42 -24.18
CA VAL A 177 -1.15 5.84 -25.48
C VAL A 177 -1.19 4.33 -25.42
N GLU A 178 -1.49 3.72 -26.56
CA GLU A 178 -1.36 2.28 -26.76
C GLU A 178 -0.22 2.06 -27.74
N VAL A 179 0.77 1.29 -27.31
CA VAL A 179 1.91 0.92 -28.16
C VAL A 179 1.76 -0.54 -28.56
N GLU A 180 1.79 -0.79 -29.86
CA GLU A 180 1.77 -2.11 -30.44
C GLU A 180 3.10 -2.35 -31.16
N ALA A 181 3.86 -3.36 -30.71
CA ALA A 181 5.14 -3.71 -31.29
C ALA A 181 5.23 -5.22 -31.54
N GLU A 182 5.89 -5.59 -32.63
CA GLU A 182 6.10 -6.99 -33.00
C GLU A 182 6.85 -7.72 -31.89
N GLY A 183 6.36 -8.90 -31.50
CA GLY A 183 6.92 -9.70 -30.39
C GLY A 183 6.63 -9.16 -28.97
N LEU A 184 6.15 -7.93 -28.82
CA LEU A 184 5.88 -7.29 -27.52
C LEU A 184 4.39 -7.06 -27.20
N GLY A 185 3.51 -7.28 -28.18
CA GLY A 185 2.06 -7.19 -28.02
C GLY A 185 1.55 -5.76 -27.89
N ILE A 186 0.33 -5.59 -27.36
CA ILE A 186 -0.29 -4.28 -27.13
C ILE A 186 -0.08 -3.88 -25.67
N GLN A 187 0.60 -2.77 -25.45
CA GLN A 187 0.93 -2.27 -24.12
C GLN A 187 0.37 -0.85 -23.91
N PRO A 188 -0.65 -0.68 -23.05
CA PRO A 188 -1.13 0.65 -22.67
C PRO A 188 -0.12 1.37 -21.79
N ARG A 189 0.06 2.66 -22.01
CA ARG A 189 0.98 3.52 -21.25
C ARG A 189 0.32 4.83 -20.89
N PHE A 190 0.31 5.10 -19.58
CA PHE A 190 -0.32 6.27 -18.98
C PHE A 190 0.74 7.27 -18.58
N PHE A 191 0.49 8.55 -18.85
CA PHE A 191 1.32 9.66 -18.43
C PHE A 191 0.53 10.48 -17.41
N ASP A 192 0.73 10.18 -16.14
CA ASP A 192 0.13 10.92 -15.02
C ASP A 192 1.23 11.46 -14.10
N PRO A 193 1.46 12.79 -14.07
CA PRO A 193 0.81 13.82 -14.87
C PRO A 193 1.26 13.87 -16.35
N PRO A 194 0.44 14.45 -17.23
CA PRO A 194 0.78 14.65 -18.63
C PRO A 194 1.64 15.92 -18.80
N LEU A 195 2.97 15.77 -18.81
CA LEU A 195 3.92 16.88 -18.98
C LEU A 195 4.19 17.23 -20.45
N ALA A 196 4.61 18.47 -20.76
CA ALA A 196 4.81 18.93 -22.14
C ALA A 196 6.05 18.31 -22.85
N GLY A 197 7.02 17.80 -22.09
CA GLY A 197 8.28 17.25 -22.60
C GLY A 197 8.12 16.00 -23.48
N PRO A 198 9.21 15.56 -24.17
CA PRO A 198 9.23 14.33 -24.94
C PRO A 198 8.77 13.13 -24.11
N LYS A 199 7.96 12.25 -24.71
CA LYS A 199 7.43 11.09 -24.00
C LYS A 199 8.32 9.89 -24.23
N ARG A 200 8.99 9.44 -23.18
CA ARG A 200 9.68 8.15 -23.18
C ARG A 200 8.70 7.04 -22.82
N ILE A 201 8.66 5.99 -23.64
CA ILE A 201 7.77 4.84 -23.47
C ILE A 201 8.63 3.59 -23.36
N GLU A 202 8.68 3.02 -22.17
CA GLU A 202 9.36 1.76 -21.92
C GLU A 202 8.36 0.60 -22.05
N LEU A 203 8.64 -0.31 -22.99
CA LEU A 203 7.88 -1.54 -23.15
C LEU A 203 8.37 -2.60 -22.17
N LEU A 204 7.43 -3.31 -21.55
CA LEU A 204 7.72 -4.38 -20.63
C LEU A 204 8.02 -5.68 -21.40
N PRO A 205 8.79 -6.61 -20.82
CA PRO A 205 8.97 -7.93 -21.40
C PRO A 205 7.62 -8.59 -21.69
N ALA A 206 7.49 -9.21 -22.85
CA ALA A 206 6.29 -9.95 -23.24
C ALA A 206 6.59 -11.43 -23.39
N ALA A 207 5.59 -12.26 -23.12
CA ALA A 207 5.68 -13.69 -23.31
C ALA A 207 4.39 -14.24 -23.93
N ALA A 208 4.49 -15.42 -24.53
CA ALA A 208 3.33 -16.15 -25.02
C ALA A 208 2.48 -16.66 -23.85
N LEU A 209 1.17 -16.56 -24.00
CA LEU A 209 0.19 -17.15 -23.10
C LEU A 209 -0.67 -18.15 -23.88
N GLU A 210 -0.59 -19.40 -23.48
CA GLU A 210 -1.41 -20.50 -23.98
C GLU A 210 -2.37 -20.89 -22.87
N GLY A 211 -3.65 -21.04 -23.19
CA GLY A 211 -4.61 -21.51 -22.21
C GLY A 211 -5.60 -22.49 -22.79
N ARG A 212 -6.21 -23.27 -21.90
CA ARG A 212 -7.22 -24.24 -22.28
C ARG A 212 -8.35 -24.28 -21.26
N PHE A 213 -9.59 -24.19 -21.75
CA PHE A 213 -10.78 -24.44 -20.96
C PHE A 213 -11.05 -25.95 -20.92
N VAL A 214 -11.09 -26.52 -19.72
CA VAL A 214 -11.23 -27.97 -19.49
C VAL A 214 -12.59 -28.24 -18.86
N ALA A 215 -13.53 -28.76 -19.64
CA ALA A 215 -14.88 -29.07 -19.18
C ALA A 215 -14.97 -30.48 -18.55
N GLU A 216 -15.58 -30.57 -17.36
CA GLU A 216 -15.98 -31.84 -16.75
C GLU A 216 -17.10 -32.49 -17.59
N GLY A 217 -16.73 -33.36 -18.55
CA GLY A 217 -17.66 -33.97 -19.52
C GLY A 217 -17.18 -33.94 -20.98
N GLY A 218 -16.02 -33.32 -21.25
CA GLY A 218 -15.23 -33.55 -22.46
C GLY A 218 -15.52 -32.64 -23.67
N ARG A 219 -16.59 -31.83 -23.65
CA ARG A 219 -16.83 -30.83 -24.72
C ARG A 219 -16.53 -29.41 -24.21
N PRO A 220 -15.55 -28.70 -24.81
CA PRO A 220 -15.25 -27.33 -24.44
C PRO A 220 -16.37 -26.37 -24.86
N PRO A 221 -16.45 -25.18 -24.24
CA PRO A 221 -17.46 -24.18 -24.58
C PRO A 221 -17.35 -23.71 -26.04
N ARG A 222 -18.49 -23.51 -26.73
CA ARG A 222 -18.53 -23.01 -28.11
C ARG A 222 -18.93 -21.53 -28.17
N GLY A 223 -18.35 -20.79 -29.11
CA GLY A 223 -18.67 -19.38 -29.37
C GLY A 223 -18.15 -18.41 -28.31
N TRP A 224 -17.36 -18.89 -27.34
CA TRP A 224 -16.71 -18.04 -26.35
C TRP A 224 -15.53 -17.31 -26.98
N THR A 225 -15.34 -16.06 -26.57
CA THR A 225 -14.15 -15.27 -26.89
C THR A 225 -13.41 -14.93 -25.61
N VAL A 226 -12.09 -14.92 -25.68
CA VAL A 226 -11.21 -14.71 -24.53
C VAL A 226 -10.36 -13.47 -24.79
N SER A 227 -10.23 -12.61 -23.80
CA SER A 227 -9.25 -11.53 -23.79
C SER A 227 -8.47 -11.55 -22.48
N ALA A 228 -7.30 -10.93 -22.50
CA ALA A 228 -6.39 -10.89 -21.37
C ALA A 228 -5.90 -9.46 -21.14
N THR A 229 -5.77 -9.08 -19.87
CA THR A 229 -5.04 -7.89 -19.44
C THR A 229 -3.99 -8.29 -18.43
N THR A 230 -2.85 -7.61 -18.45
CA THR A 230 -1.86 -7.72 -17.38
C THR A 230 -1.68 -6.39 -16.69
N ALA A 231 -1.37 -6.41 -15.40
CA ALA A 231 -1.05 -5.22 -14.62
C ALA A 231 0.21 -5.41 -13.78
N THR A 232 0.89 -4.29 -13.55
CA THR A 232 2.03 -4.17 -12.63
C THR A 232 1.59 -3.39 -11.39
N ASN A 233 2.16 -3.69 -10.21
CA ASN A 233 1.84 -2.96 -8.96
C ASN A 233 2.89 -1.89 -8.67
N ASP A 234 3.30 -1.16 -9.71
CA ASP A 234 4.32 -0.10 -9.68
C ASP A 234 3.69 1.30 -9.84
N GLY A 235 2.38 1.41 -9.66
CA GLY A 235 1.70 2.70 -9.58
C GLY A 235 1.93 3.40 -8.24
N PRO A 236 1.67 4.72 -8.17
CA PRO A 236 1.79 5.46 -6.92
C PRO A 236 0.98 4.78 -5.80
N MET A 237 1.57 4.68 -4.61
CA MET A 237 0.97 4.01 -3.45
C MET A 237 0.63 2.51 -3.67
N GLY A 238 1.39 1.82 -4.54
CA GLY A 238 1.15 0.40 -4.83
C GLY A 238 -0.10 0.13 -5.68
N SER A 239 -0.62 1.15 -6.37
CA SER A 239 -1.74 0.98 -7.30
C SER A 239 -1.35 0.13 -8.52
N SER A 240 -2.30 -0.63 -9.04
CA SER A 240 -2.09 -1.44 -10.24
C SER A 240 -2.14 -0.58 -11.51
N ARG A 241 -1.05 -0.60 -12.29
CA ARG A 241 -0.96 0.01 -13.62
C ARG A 241 -1.18 -1.05 -14.71
N PRO A 242 -2.02 -0.79 -15.71
CA PRO A 242 -2.15 -1.68 -16.86
C PRO A 242 -0.81 -1.82 -17.60
N ALA A 243 -0.38 -3.07 -17.82
CA ALA A 243 0.92 -3.42 -18.39
C ALA A 243 0.79 -3.92 -19.84
N GLY A 244 -0.20 -4.77 -20.10
CA GLY A 244 -0.48 -5.35 -21.41
C GLY A 244 -1.96 -5.65 -21.59
N ARG A 245 -2.42 -5.71 -22.83
CA ARG A 245 -3.76 -6.23 -23.16
C ARG A 245 -3.73 -7.00 -24.47
N THR A 246 -4.77 -7.79 -24.71
CA THR A 246 -4.97 -8.51 -25.96
C THR A 246 -6.25 -8.04 -26.64
N VAL A 247 -6.33 -8.31 -27.94
CA VAL A 247 -7.63 -8.38 -28.61
C VAL A 247 -8.36 -9.64 -28.16
N SER A 248 -9.69 -9.63 -28.26
CA SER A 248 -10.50 -10.82 -28.02
C SER A 248 -10.23 -11.85 -29.12
N VAL A 249 -9.94 -13.09 -28.73
CA VAL A 249 -9.74 -14.22 -29.66
C VAL A 249 -10.83 -15.27 -29.45
N PRO A 250 -11.37 -15.86 -30.52
CA PRO A 250 -12.32 -16.97 -30.38
C PRO A 250 -11.62 -18.21 -29.81
N LEU A 251 -12.35 -18.98 -29.02
CA LEU A 251 -11.88 -20.26 -28.51
C LEU A 251 -11.83 -21.30 -29.67
N ALA A 252 -10.73 -22.05 -29.76
CA ALA A 252 -10.63 -23.17 -30.70
C ALA A 252 -11.60 -24.31 -30.33
N GLU A 253 -11.86 -25.22 -31.27
CA GLU A 253 -12.80 -26.33 -31.07
C GLU A 253 -12.43 -27.26 -29.92
N ASP A 254 -11.14 -27.34 -29.56
CA ASP A 254 -10.61 -28.16 -28.47
C ASP A 254 -10.54 -27.42 -27.11
N GLY A 255 -11.06 -26.20 -27.07
CA GLY A 255 -11.09 -25.34 -25.90
C GLY A 255 -9.80 -24.55 -25.67
N SER A 256 -8.88 -24.53 -26.62
CA SER A 256 -7.61 -23.80 -26.51
C SER A 256 -7.71 -22.36 -27.01
N PHE A 257 -6.89 -21.48 -26.44
CA PHE A 257 -6.63 -20.13 -26.94
C PHE A 257 -5.14 -19.81 -26.83
N ARG A 258 -4.67 -18.89 -27.67
CA ARG A 258 -3.28 -18.44 -27.66
C ARG A 258 -3.17 -16.95 -27.88
N PHE A 259 -2.41 -16.30 -27.01
CA PHE A 259 -1.91 -14.94 -27.20
C PHE A 259 -0.41 -15.00 -27.49
N PRO A 260 0.05 -14.61 -28.69
CA PRO A 260 1.46 -14.72 -29.07
C PRO A 260 2.41 -13.91 -28.17
N ALA A 261 1.96 -12.72 -27.74
CA ALA A 261 2.70 -11.83 -26.87
C ALA A 261 1.75 -11.01 -25.99
N ILE A 262 1.95 -11.07 -24.69
CA ILE A 262 1.33 -10.18 -23.70
C ILE A 262 2.39 -9.80 -22.65
N ALA A 263 2.38 -8.55 -22.21
CA ALA A 263 3.34 -8.03 -21.26
C ALA A 263 3.31 -8.82 -19.93
N ALA A 264 4.46 -9.07 -19.33
CA ALA A 264 4.60 -9.73 -18.05
C ALA A 264 3.90 -8.93 -16.94
N GLY A 265 3.19 -9.62 -16.06
CA GLY A 265 2.39 -8.97 -15.02
C GLY A 265 1.33 -9.89 -14.43
N MET A 266 0.60 -9.37 -13.44
CA MET A 266 -0.56 -10.05 -12.87
C MET A 266 -1.62 -10.18 -13.95
N LEU A 267 -2.08 -11.40 -14.19
CA LEU A 267 -2.95 -11.75 -15.32
C LEU A 267 -4.40 -11.75 -14.89
N ASP A 268 -5.21 -10.94 -15.56
CA ASP A 268 -6.66 -11.03 -15.57
C ASP A 268 -7.13 -11.55 -16.92
N LEU A 269 -7.93 -12.61 -16.89
CA LEU A 269 -8.57 -13.19 -18.07
C LEU A 269 -10.06 -12.87 -18.04
N TRP A 270 -10.57 -12.49 -19.20
CA TRP A 270 -11.98 -12.19 -19.42
C TRP A 270 -12.52 -13.11 -20.48
N VAL A 271 -13.75 -13.57 -20.27
CA VAL A 271 -14.46 -14.38 -21.25
C VAL A 271 -15.79 -13.72 -21.56
N VAL A 272 -16.10 -13.65 -22.85
CA VAL A 272 -17.39 -13.19 -23.37
C VAL A 272 -18.02 -14.37 -24.08
N TRP A 273 -19.20 -14.78 -23.62
CA TRP A 273 -20.01 -15.83 -24.24
C TRP A 273 -21.10 -15.22 -25.15
N PRO A 274 -21.67 -16.01 -26.08
CA PRO A 274 -22.71 -15.54 -27.00
C PRO A 274 -23.94 -14.94 -26.29
N GLU A 275 -24.67 -14.05 -26.97
CA GLU A 275 -25.93 -13.49 -26.46
C GLU A 275 -26.95 -14.60 -26.15
N GLY A 276 -27.54 -14.54 -24.95
CA GLY A 276 -28.46 -15.57 -24.45
C GLY A 276 -28.42 -15.70 -22.93
N PRO A 277 -29.07 -16.75 -22.36
CA PRO A 277 -28.96 -17.05 -20.93
C PRO A 277 -27.52 -17.42 -20.55
N ASP A 278 -27.16 -17.18 -19.29
CA ASP A 278 -25.87 -17.61 -18.74
C ASP A 278 -25.60 -19.10 -19.05
N PRO A 279 -24.35 -19.46 -19.40
CA PRO A 279 -24.01 -20.84 -19.72
C PRO A 279 -24.23 -21.76 -18.51
N GLU A 280 -24.62 -23.01 -18.77
CA GLU A 280 -24.85 -24.02 -17.72
C GLU A 280 -23.57 -24.39 -16.95
N ALA A 281 -22.41 -24.08 -17.52
CA ALA A 281 -21.11 -24.27 -16.89
C ALA A 281 -20.29 -22.97 -16.96
N LEU A 282 -19.62 -22.65 -15.86
CA LEU A 282 -18.86 -21.42 -15.68
C LEU A 282 -17.37 -21.73 -15.47
N PRO A 283 -16.46 -20.83 -15.88
CA PRO A 283 -15.05 -20.97 -15.59
C PRO A 283 -14.78 -20.83 -14.09
N ALA A 284 -14.03 -21.78 -13.54
CA ALA A 284 -13.46 -21.71 -12.20
C ALA A 284 -12.05 -21.11 -12.30
N TRP A 285 -11.95 -19.79 -12.11
CA TRP A 285 -10.71 -19.06 -12.31
C TRP A 285 -9.61 -19.49 -11.32
N PRO A 286 -8.41 -19.86 -11.81
CA PRO A 286 -7.25 -20.05 -10.95
C PRO A 286 -6.86 -18.75 -10.23
N GLN A 287 -6.42 -18.84 -8.98
CA GLN A 287 -5.95 -17.67 -8.23
C GLN A 287 -4.49 -17.31 -8.56
N GLY A 288 -4.16 -16.02 -8.48
CA GLY A 288 -2.78 -15.54 -8.57
C GLY A 288 -2.11 -15.73 -9.93
N MET A 289 -2.90 -15.75 -11.01
CA MET A 289 -2.38 -15.92 -12.36
C MET A 289 -1.39 -14.81 -12.72
N ARG A 290 -0.28 -15.17 -13.37
CA ARG A 290 0.79 -14.23 -13.76
C ARG A 290 1.41 -14.66 -15.09
N VAL A 291 1.76 -13.69 -15.91
CA VAL A 291 2.61 -13.88 -17.10
C VAL A 291 4.07 -13.62 -16.69
N GLN A 292 4.93 -14.61 -16.90
CA GLN A 292 6.37 -14.56 -16.63
C GLN A 292 7.17 -14.49 -17.94
N GLU A 293 8.25 -13.72 -17.93
CA GLU A 293 9.20 -13.61 -19.04
C GLU A 293 9.96 -14.93 -19.28
N GLY A 294 10.44 -15.14 -20.51
CA GLY A 294 11.40 -16.20 -20.84
C GLY A 294 10.82 -17.62 -20.92
N ARG A 295 9.51 -17.80 -20.72
CA ARG A 295 8.81 -19.08 -20.85
C ARG A 295 7.46 -18.92 -21.52
N VAL A 296 6.95 -20.01 -22.09
CA VAL A 296 5.55 -20.10 -22.49
C VAL A 296 4.70 -20.25 -21.22
N ASN A 297 3.79 -19.31 -21.00
CA ASN A 297 2.87 -19.34 -19.86
C ASN A 297 1.69 -20.22 -20.24
N ARG A 298 1.40 -21.24 -19.43
CA ARG A 298 0.31 -22.18 -19.67
C ARG A 298 -0.70 -22.11 -18.53
N VAL A 299 -1.98 -22.01 -18.87
CA VAL A 299 -3.08 -21.99 -17.90
C VAL A 299 -4.17 -22.97 -18.30
N GLU A 300 -4.55 -23.85 -17.38
CA GLU A 300 -5.75 -24.67 -17.51
C GLU A 300 -6.85 -24.06 -16.66
N ILE A 301 -8.01 -23.84 -17.29
CA ILE A 301 -9.17 -23.19 -16.68
C ILE A 301 -10.29 -24.22 -16.62
N PRO A 302 -10.56 -24.79 -15.44
CA PRO A 302 -11.66 -25.74 -15.28
C PRO A 302 -12.99 -25.05 -15.60
N VAL A 303 -13.83 -25.70 -16.39
CA VAL A 303 -15.21 -25.29 -16.63
C VAL A 303 -16.11 -26.26 -15.87
N ARG A 304 -16.79 -25.74 -14.85
CA ARG A 304 -17.58 -26.53 -13.92
C ARG A 304 -19.06 -26.24 -14.08
N PRO A 305 -19.95 -27.23 -13.91
CA PRO A 305 -21.38 -26.97 -13.98
C PRO A 305 -21.80 -25.99 -12.86
N ALA A 306 -22.72 -25.10 -13.18
CA ALA A 306 -23.16 -24.03 -12.30
C ALA A 306 -24.54 -24.30 -11.69
N ALA A 307 -24.71 -23.91 -10.43
CA ALA A 307 -25.99 -23.89 -9.74
C ALA A 307 -26.81 -22.65 -10.14
N THR A 308 -28.12 -22.70 -9.92
CA THR A 308 -29.03 -21.56 -10.17
C THR A 308 -29.34 -20.83 -8.88
N ILE A 309 -29.13 -19.52 -8.87
CA ILE A 309 -29.61 -18.64 -7.81
C ILE A 309 -30.82 -17.89 -8.35
N THR A 310 -31.94 -17.94 -7.63
CA THR A 310 -33.14 -17.18 -8.00
C THR A 310 -33.62 -16.33 -6.84
N GLY A 311 -34.27 -15.22 -7.12
CA GLY A 311 -34.94 -14.43 -6.09
C GLY A 311 -35.98 -13.50 -6.68
N VAL A 312 -36.69 -12.79 -5.80
CA VAL A 312 -37.75 -11.86 -6.18
C VAL A 312 -37.60 -10.57 -5.40
N ILE A 313 -37.81 -9.45 -6.08
CA ILE A 313 -37.85 -8.11 -5.51
C ILE A 313 -39.26 -7.55 -5.68
N ARG A 314 -39.83 -7.06 -4.58
CA ARG A 314 -41.21 -6.56 -4.50
C ARG A 314 -41.26 -5.19 -3.83
N GLU A 315 -42.32 -4.44 -4.07
CA GLU A 315 -42.58 -3.17 -3.41
C GLU A 315 -43.12 -3.42 -2.00
N ARG A 316 -42.50 -2.80 -1.00
CA ARG A 316 -42.87 -2.89 0.42
C ARG A 316 -44.30 -2.36 0.61
N GLY A 317 -45.15 -3.16 1.26
CA GLY A 317 -46.54 -2.81 1.58
C GLY A 317 -47.58 -3.18 0.51
N THR A 318 -47.25 -3.10 -0.78
CA THR A 318 -48.18 -3.53 -1.86
C THR A 318 -47.89 -4.94 -2.37
N GLY A 319 -46.65 -5.41 -2.25
CA GLY A 319 -46.19 -6.68 -2.78
C GLY A 319 -46.05 -6.73 -4.31
N ALA A 320 -46.22 -5.59 -4.99
CA ALA A 320 -46.10 -5.50 -6.45
C ALA A 320 -44.66 -5.84 -6.91
N PRO A 321 -44.48 -6.49 -8.08
CA PRO A 321 -43.15 -6.79 -8.60
C PRO A 321 -42.38 -5.52 -9.00
N VAL A 322 -41.07 -5.48 -8.71
CA VAL A 322 -40.21 -4.33 -9.08
C VAL A 322 -39.22 -4.73 -10.20
N PRO A 323 -39.49 -4.35 -11.47
CA PRO A 323 -38.60 -4.62 -12.59
C PRO A 323 -37.40 -3.67 -12.65
N GLY A 324 -36.32 -4.08 -13.32
CA GLY A 324 -35.18 -3.22 -13.63
C GLY A 324 -34.20 -2.97 -12.47
N VAL A 325 -34.29 -3.73 -11.37
CA VAL A 325 -33.33 -3.67 -10.26
C VAL A 325 -32.10 -4.51 -10.62
N ARG A 326 -30.90 -3.96 -10.47
CA ARG A 326 -29.63 -4.67 -10.71
C ARG A 326 -29.11 -5.30 -9.42
N ILE A 327 -28.84 -6.61 -9.46
CA ILE A 327 -28.28 -7.39 -8.35
C ILE A 327 -26.86 -7.82 -8.75
N TYR A 328 -25.90 -7.72 -7.83
CA TYR A 328 -24.56 -8.26 -7.98
C TYR A 328 -24.33 -9.43 -7.02
N LEU A 329 -23.52 -10.40 -7.44
CA LEU A 329 -23.05 -11.51 -6.61
C LEU A 329 -21.55 -11.35 -6.33
N PHE A 330 -21.19 -11.32 -5.05
CA PHE A 330 -19.84 -11.36 -4.55
C PHE A 330 -19.48 -12.78 -4.07
N ARG A 331 -18.29 -13.27 -4.43
CA ARG A 331 -17.73 -14.54 -3.94
C ARG A 331 -16.36 -14.28 -3.32
N PRO A 332 -16.16 -14.55 -2.02
CA PRO A 332 -14.86 -14.33 -1.38
C PRO A 332 -13.73 -15.08 -2.11
N GLY A 333 -12.67 -14.36 -2.50
CA GLY A 333 -11.49 -14.95 -3.15
C GLY A 333 -11.57 -15.10 -4.68
N GLU A 334 -12.64 -14.62 -5.32
CA GLU A 334 -12.75 -14.58 -6.79
C GLU A 334 -12.84 -13.14 -7.30
N SER A 335 -12.21 -12.84 -8.43
CA SER A 335 -12.12 -11.50 -9.03
C SER A 335 -13.33 -11.12 -9.90
N SER A 336 -14.24 -12.06 -10.21
CA SER A 336 -15.41 -11.83 -11.06
C SER A 336 -16.74 -12.02 -10.31
N GLY A 337 -17.52 -10.94 -10.21
CA GLY A 337 -18.92 -10.99 -9.77
C GLY A 337 -19.89 -11.24 -10.93
N ALA A 338 -20.99 -11.96 -10.65
CA ALA A 338 -22.10 -12.10 -11.60
C ALA A 338 -23.13 -10.99 -11.37
N ASN A 339 -23.82 -10.55 -12.42
CA ASN A 339 -24.89 -9.54 -12.31
C ASN A 339 -26.19 -10.09 -12.89
N ALA A 340 -27.33 -9.72 -12.29
CA ALA A 340 -28.65 -9.98 -12.85
C ALA A 340 -29.52 -8.72 -12.76
N THR A 341 -30.57 -8.65 -13.58
CA THR A 341 -31.58 -7.59 -13.52
C THR A 341 -32.96 -8.21 -13.35
N THR A 342 -33.82 -7.61 -12.52
CA THR A 342 -35.17 -8.13 -12.32
C THR A 342 -36.05 -7.96 -13.57
N ASP A 343 -36.78 -9.02 -13.90
CA ASP A 343 -37.78 -9.03 -14.98
C ASP A 343 -39.06 -8.27 -14.61
N ALA A 344 -40.04 -8.27 -15.53
CA ALA A 344 -41.35 -7.65 -15.35
C ALA A 344 -42.13 -8.19 -14.13
N GLN A 345 -41.79 -9.38 -13.63
CA GLN A 345 -42.37 -10.02 -12.46
C GLN A 345 -41.48 -9.84 -11.20
N GLY A 346 -40.47 -8.96 -11.27
CA GLY A 346 -39.55 -8.69 -10.16
C GLY A 346 -38.60 -9.85 -9.88
N ARG A 347 -38.55 -10.87 -10.74
CA ARG A 347 -37.73 -12.07 -10.54
C ARG A 347 -36.36 -11.85 -11.15
N PHE A 348 -35.35 -12.41 -10.51
CA PHE A 348 -34.00 -12.48 -11.06
C PHE A 348 -33.47 -13.91 -10.95
N ALA A 349 -32.60 -14.25 -11.90
CA ALA A 349 -31.86 -15.51 -11.88
C ALA A 349 -30.45 -15.28 -12.43
N TYR A 350 -29.45 -15.90 -11.81
CA TYR A 350 -28.10 -15.98 -12.35
C TYR A 350 -27.45 -17.32 -11.97
N ARG A 351 -26.41 -17.68 -12.73
CA ARG A 351 -25.64 -18.89 -12.48
C ARG A 351 -24.45 -18.60 -11.57
N SER A 352 -24.13 -19.54 -10.69
CA SER A 352 -22.94 -19.45 -9.83
C SER A 352 -22.31 -20.81 -9.61
N LEU A 353 -20.98 -20.84 -9.46
CA LEU A 353 -20.29 -22.02 -8.97
C LEU A 353 -20.64 -22.28 -7.48
N PRO A 354 -20.54 -23.54 -7.02
CA PRO A 354 -20.77 -23.90 -5.62
C PRO A 354 -19.76 -23.24 -4.69
N GLY A 355 -20.20 -22.80 -3.51
CA GLY A 355 -19.33 -22.08 -2.56
C GLY A 355 -20.07 -21.03 -1.74
N ARG A 356 -19.32 -20.34 -0.88
CA ARG A 356 -19.83 -19.20 -0.11
C ARG A 356 -20.00 -17.98 -1.02
N ALA A 357 -21.14 -17.33 -0.96
CA ALA A 357 -21.45 -16.18 -1.78
C ALA A 357 -22.28 -15.14 -1.01
N ARG A 358 -22.28 -13.89 -1.49
CA ARG A 358 -23.09 -12.79 -0.98
C ARG A 358 -23.75 -12.08 -2.16
N ALA A 359 -25.02 -11.74 -2.04
CA ALA A 359 -25.69 -10.91 -3.02
C ALA A 359 -25.71 -9.44 -2.55
N GLY A 360 -25.92 -8.50 -3.47
CA GLY A 360 -26.17 -7.12 -3.11
C GLY A 360 -26.91 -6.38 -4.22
N ILE A 361 -27.49 -5.24 -3.86
CA ILE A 361 -28.30 -4.43 -4.78
C ILE A 361 -27.44 -3.27 -5.27
N GLY A 362 -27.28 -3.17 -6.58
CA GLY A 362 -26.52 -2.10 -7.25
C GLY A 362 -27.42 -0.91 -7.58
N ASP A 363 -28.15 -1.02 -8.70
CA ASP A 363 -29.02 0.04 -9.20
C ASP A 363 -30.49 -0.30 -8.95
N VAL A 364 -31.27 0.69 -8.48
CA VAL A 364 -32.72 0.59 -8.36
C VAL A 364 -33.41 1.61 -9.26
N PRO A 365 -34.62 1.33 -9.77
CA PRO A 365 -35.41 2.32 -10.48
C PRO A 365 -35.65 3.58 -9.62
N PRO A 366 -35.68 4.80 -10.19
CA PRO A 366 -35.89 6.05 -9.43
C PRO A 366 -37.21 6.11 -8.64
N THR A 367 -38.15 5.22 -8.94
CA THR A 367 -39.44 5.07 -8.24
C THR A 367 -39.31 4.34 -6.90
N HIS A 368 -38.16 3.74 -6.62
CA HIS A 368 -37.90 2.92 -5.43
C HIS A 368 -36.56 3.33 -4.79
N VAL A 369 -36.36 2.85 -3.58
CA VAL A 369 -35.20 3.18 -2.75
C VAL A 369 -34.40 1.90 -2.47
N PRO A 370 -33.06 1.93 -2.46
CA PRO A 370 -32.25 0.77 -2.12
C PRO A 370 -32.57 0.23 -0.72
N ALA A 371 -32.49 -1.08 -0.54
CA ALA A 371 -32.62 -1.74 0.76
C ALA A 371 -31.23 -2.14 1.31
N PRO A 372 -30.55 -1.27 2.09
CA PRO A 372 -29.15 -1.48 2.50
C PRO A 372 -28.94 -2.65 3.47
N ALA A 373 -30.02 -3.13 4.12
CA ALA A 373 -30.00 -4.30 4.97
C ALA A 373 -30.17 -5.62 4.19
N ALA A 374 -30.55 -5.56 2.90
CA ALA A 374 -30.76 -6.76 2.08
C ALA A 374 -29.45 -7.50 1.81
N PHE A 375 -29.50 -8.84 1.86
CA PHE A 375 -28.40 -9.75 1.49
C PHE A 375 -27.07 -9.53 2.24
N ARG A 376 -27.13 -9.07 3.50
CA ARG A 376 -25.93 -8.86 4.33
C ARG A 376 -25.16 -10.13 4.67
N ASP A 377 -25.89 -11.23 4.81
CA ASP A 377 -25.33 -12.50 5.20
C ASP A 377 -24.80 -13.27 4.00
N ASP A 378 -23.70 -13.99 4.24
CA ASP A 378 -23.20 -14.94 3.26
C ASP A 378 -24.09 -16.18 3.25
N PHE A 379 -24.34 -16.74 2.07
CA PHE A 379 -25.07 -17.97 1.88
C PHE A 379 -24.22 -19.00 1.14
N GLN A 380 -24.61 -20.27 1.27
CA GLN A 380 -23.95 -21.37 0.60
C GLN A 380 -24.67 -21.70 -0.72
N VAL A 381 -23.94 -21.62 -1.83
CA VAL A 381 -24.38 -22.12 -3.13
C VAL A 381 -24.15 -23.64 -3.19
N PRO A 382 -25.19 -24.46 -3.44
CA PRO A 382 -25.07 -25.92 -3.50
C PRO A 382 -24.35 -26.40 -4.76
N PRO A 383 -23.89 -27.66 -4.80
CA PRO A 383 -23.40 -28.28 -6.03
C PRO A 383 -24.51 -28.39 -7.11
N PRO A 384 -24.17 -28.32 -8.41
CA PRO A 384 -25.12 -28.50 -9.51
C PRO A 384 -25.78 -29.90 -9.47
N PRO A 385 -27.05 -30.05 -9.89
CA PRO A 385 -27.95 -29.06 -10.49
C PRO A 385 -28.66 -28.17 -9.44
N GLY A 386 -28.10 -28.08 -8.22
CA GLY A 386 -28.69 -27.39 -7.08
C GLY A 386 -29.19 -25.99 -7.41
N ARG A 387 -30.30 -25.62 -6.77
CA ARG A 387 -30.93 -24.31 -6.85
C ARG A 387 -31.03 -23.73 -5.46
N VAL A 388 -30.72 -22.45 -5.34
CA VAL A 388 -31.00 -21.68 -4.13
C VAL A 388 -31.96 -20.55 -4.46
N GLU A 389 -33.02 -20.44 -3.67
CA GLU A 389 -33.95 -19.33 -3.73
C GLU A 389 -33.62 -18.37 -2.59
N LEU A 390 -33.21 -17.16 -2.95
CA LEU A 390 -32.93 -16.10 -2.00
C LEU A 390 -34.24 -15.58 -1.41
N PRO A 391 -34.23 -15.14 -0.14
CA PRO A 391 -35.41 -14.56 0.47
C PRO A 391 -35.90 -13.35 -0.35
N PRO A 392 -37.22 -13.14 -0.45
CA PRO A 392 -37.76 -12.00 -1.17
C PRO A 392 -37.29 -10.70 -0.51
N VAL A 393 -36.89 -9.73 -1.35
CA VAL A 393 -36.49 -8.40 -0.87
C VAL A 393 -37.59 -7.40 -1.14
N GLU A 394 -37.94 -6.62 -0.13
CA GLU A 394 -38.93 -5.57 -0.24
C GLU A 394 -38.26 -4.18 -0.32
N LEU A 395 -38.39 -3.54 -1.49
CA LEU A 395 -37.95 -2.17 -1.70
C LEU A 395 -39.07 -1.19 -1.33
N ALA A 396 -38.75 -0.16 -0.56
CA ALA A 396 -39.69 0.92 -0.32
C ALA A 396 -39.87 1.77 -1.60
N ARG A 397 -41.09 2.24 -1.82
CA ARG A 397 -41.37 3.24 -2.84
C ARG A 397 -40.67 4.54 -2.46
N ALA A 398 -40.13 5.23 -3.46
CA ALA A 398 -39.60 6.57 -3.25
C ALA A 398 -40.71 7.49 -2.75
N ALA A 399 -40.33 8.39 -1.86
CA ALA A 399 -41.22 9.38 -1.30
C ALA A 399 -41.77 10.35 -2.35
N PRO A 400 -42.89 11.05 -2.04
CA PRO A 400 -43.34 12.20 -2.83
C PRO A 400 -42.20 13.20 -3.06
N PRO A 401 -42.10 13.82 -4.25
CA PRO A 401 -41.03 14.77 -4.53
C PRO A 401 -41.01 15.93 -3.55
N LEU A 402 -39.82 16.23 -3.00
CA LEU A 402 -39.61 17.41 -2.17
C LEU A 402 -39.67 18.66 -3.04
N ARG A 403 -40.60 19.55 -2.73
CA ARG A 403 -40.85 20.77 -3.52
C ARG A 403 -40.23 21.98 -2.85
N GLY A 404 -39.74 22.92 -3.67
CA GLY A 404 -39.18 24.15 -3.16
C GLY A 404 -38.99 25.22 -4.21
N PHE A 405 -38.44 26.35 -3.75
CA PHE A 405 -38.11 27.50 -4.57
C PHE A 405 -36.62 27.79 -4.48
N VAL A 406 -36.00 28.14 -5.60
CA VAL A 406 -34.66 28.71 -5.66
C VAL A 406 -34.80 30.22 -5.86
N ARG A 407 -34.23 31.00 -4.94
CA ARG A 407 -34.26 32.46 -4.95
C ARG A 407 -32.85 33.04 -4.86
N ASP A 408 -32.63 34.25 -5.36
CA ASP A 408 -31.39 34.98 -5.12
C ASP A 408 -31.40 35.73 -3.77
N ALA A 409 -30.30 36.40 -3.43
CA ALA A 409 -30.19 37.21 -2.21
C ALA A 409 -31.19 38.38 -2.12
N ALA A 410 -31.73 38.83 -3.26
CA ALA A 410 -32.78 39.86 -3.33
C ALA A 410 -34.20 39.26 -3.26
N GLY A 411 -34.33 37.93 -3.22
CA GLY A 411 -35.59 37.20 -3.16
C GLY A 411 -36.24 36.91 -4.52
N ALA A 412 -35.59 37.26 -5.64
CA ALA A 412 -36.10 36.98 -6.99
C ALA A 412 -35.94 35.50 -7.34
N ALA A 413 -36.83 34.98 -8.19
CA ALA A 413 -36.82 33.58 -8.58
C ALA A 413 -35.65 33.27 -9.54
N VAL A 414 -34.96 32.15 -9.30
CA VAL A 414 -33.82 31.74 -10.13
C VAL A 414 -34.18 30.53 -10.97
N ALA A 415 -34.23 30.72 -12.29
CA ALA A 415 -34.47 29.67 -13.27
C ALA A 415 -33.21 28.90 -13.64
N GLY A 416 -33.35 27.60 -13.92
CA GLY A 416 -32.28 26.74 -14.42
C GLY A 416 -31.20 26.39 -13.39
N ALA A 417 -31.43 26.64 -12.10
CA ALA A 417 -30.51 26.22 -11.05
C ALA A 417 -30.57 24.69 -10.87
N ASP A 418 -29.41 24.06 -10.77
CA ASP A 418 -29.27 22.64 -10.47
C ASP A 418 -29.35 22.43 -8.96
N VAL A 419 -30.36 21.69 -8.53
CA VAL A 419 -30.68 21.39 -7.13
C VAL A 419 -30.28 19.95 -6.86
N GLU A 420 -29.32 19.76 -5.97
CA GLU A 420 -28.89 18.45 -5.49
C GLU A 420 -29.50 18.20 -4.11
N ALA A 421 -30.25 17.12 -3.98
CA ALA A 421 -30.76 16.60 -2.72
C ALA A 421 -29.98 15.35 -2.35
N THR A 422 -29.09 15.47 -1.37
CA THR A 422 -28.41 14.34 -0.75
C THR A 422 -29.27 13.81 0.39
N TRP A 423 -29.38 12.50 0.52
CA TRP A 423 -30.17 11.88 1.58
C TRP A 423 -29.38 10.78 2.27
N THR A 424 -29.67 10.58 3.55
CA THR A 424 -29.12 9.50 4.38
C THR A 424 -30.24 8.84 5.16
N LEU A 425 -30.27 7.51 5.11
CA LEU A 425 -31.21 6.65 5.83
C LEU A 425 -30.42 5.69 6.73
N LEU A 426 -30.78 5.64 8.00
CA LEU A 426 -30.30 4.63 8.95
C LEU A 426 -31.44 3.64 9.24
N GLU A 427 -31.31 2.41 8.75
CA GLU A 427 -32.31 1.35 8.92
C GLU A 427 -31.61 0.09 9.47
N GLN A 428 -32.02 -0.40 10.64
CA GLN A 428 -31.49 -1.65 11.25
C GLN A 428 -29.94 -1.70 11.37
N GLY A 429 -29.31 -0.58 11.75
CA GLY A 429 -27.84 -0.48 11.82
C GLY A 429 -27.15 -0.50 10.45
N ALA A 430 -27.91 -0.34 9.36
CA ALA A 430 -27.43 -0.11 8.00
C ALA A 430 -27.58 1.36 7.61
N MET A 431 -26.55 1.92 7.00
CA MET A 431 -26.63 3.26 6.40
C MET A 431 -26.79 3.12 4.89
N ALA A 432 -27.83 3.74 4.33
CA ALA A 432 -27.92 4.05 2.91
C ALA A 432 -27.78 5.55 2.70
N SER A 433 -27.13 5.94 1.62
CA SER A 433 -27.11 7.33 1.17
C SER A 433 -27.25 7.40 -0.34
N GLY A 434 -27.74 8.53 -0.83
CA GLY A 434 -27.90 8.77 -2.25
C GLY A 434 -27.99 10.27 -2.56
N ALA A 435 -27.92 10.60 -3.83
CA ALA A 435 -28.11 11.96 -4.33
C ALA A 435 -29.09 11.94 -5.49
N VAL A 436 -29.99 12.92 -5.53
CA VAL A 436 -30.92 13.15 -6.63
C VAL A 436 -30.82 14.59 -7.10
N HIS A 437 -30.96 14.82 -8.40
CA HIS A 437 -30.84 16.13 -9.02
C HIS A 437 -32.18 16.59 -9.59
N ALA A 438 -32.48 17.89 -9.46
CA ALA A 438 -33.63 18.54 -10.06
C ALA A 438 -33.22 19.92 -10.60
N ARG A 439 -33.92 20.44 -11.61
CA ARG A 439 -33.72 21.82 -12.08
C ARG A 439 -34.86 22.73 -11.67
N SER A 440 -34.55 23.98 -11.36
CA SER A 440 -35.59 25.00 -11.12
C SER A 440 -36.19 25.51 -12.43
N ASP A 441 -37.51 25.71 -12.44
CA ASP A 441 -38.25 26.28 -13.57
C ASP A 441 -38.11 27.81 -13.67
N ALA A 442 -38.79 28.44 -14.64
CA ALA A 442 -38.79 29.89 -14.84
C ALA A 442 -39.25 30.70 -13.62
N ALA A 443 -40.03 30.09 -12.73
CA ALA A 443 -40.50 30.68 -11.47
C ALA A 443 -39.68 30.22 -10.25
N GLY A 444 -38.51 29.60 -10.48
CA GLY A 444 -37.61 29.09 -9.45
C GLY A 444 -38.10 27.82 -8.78
N ARG A 445 -39.18 27.18 -9.23
CA ARG A 445 -39.73 25.98 -8.56
C ARG A 445 -38.92 24.75 -8.93
N PHE A 446 -38.63 23.91 -7.95
CA PHE A 446 -38.02 22.59 -8.16
C PHE A 446 -38.83 21.49 -7.49
N ALA A 447 -38.66 20.25 -7.97
CA ALA A 447 -39.21 19.05 -7.37
C ALA A 447 -38.16 17.92 -7.41
N ALA A 448 -37.62 17.56 -6.25
CA ALA A 448 -36.62 16.50 -6.11
C ALA A 448 -37.31 15.18 -5.72
N GLY A 449 -37.41 14.24 -6.67
CA GLY A 449 -37.97 12.90 -6.48
C GLY A 449 -36.90 11.82 -6.27
N GLY A 450 -37.30 10.61 -5.86
CA GLY A 450 -36.36 9.51 -5.61
C GLY A 450 -35.74 9.51 -4.20
N LEU A 451 -36.36 10.24 -3.26
CA LEU A 451 -35.89 10.32 -1.87
C LEU A 451 -36.39 9.13 -1.05
N ALA A 452 -35.55 8.68 -0.12
CA ALA A 452 -35.89 7.62 0.82
C ALA A 452 -36.93 8.10 1.86
N PRO A 453 -38.06 7.37 2.06
CA PRO A 453 -39.00 7.68 3.12
C PRO A 453 -38.32 7.73 4.49
N GLY A 454 -38.57 8.79 5.26
CA GLY A 454 -37.96 8.97 6.59
C GLY A 454 -36.46 9.29 6.61
N ALA A 455 -35.82 9.53 5.45
CA ALA A 455 -34.42 9.96 5.40
C ALA A 455 -34.23 11.42 5.80
N THR A 456 -33.04 11.72 6.34
CA THR A 456 -32.57 13.10 6.48
C THR A 456 -32.07 13.58 5.12
N VAL A 457 -32.61 14.70 4.63
CA VAL A 457 -32.27 15.27 3.33
C VAL A 457 -31.51 16.58 3.52
N ALA A 458 -30.43 16.77 2.78
CA ALA A 458 -29.71 18.03 2.69
C ALA A 458 -29.74 18.52 1.23
N LEU A 459 -30.36 19.69 1.04
CA LEU A 459 -30.52 20.34 -0.26
C LEU A 459 -29.43 21.38 -0.49
N THR A 460 -28.87 21.38 -1.70
CA THR A 460 -28.04 22.48 -2.19
C THR A 460 -28.48 22.86 -3.60
N ALA A 461 -28.33 24.12 -3.98
CA ALA A 461 -28.60 24.58 -5.34
C ALA A 461 -27.41 25.37 -5.87
N ARG A 462 -27.16 25.26 -7.18
CA ARG A 462 -26.10 25.96 -7.90
C ARG A 462 -26.59 26.49 -9.25
N LYS A 463 -26.05 27.63 -9.68
CA LYS A 463 -26.23 28.17 -11.04
C LYS A 463 -24.86 28.48 -11.64
N GLU A 464 -24.72 28.29 -12.95
CA GLU A 464 -23.46 28.46 -13.71
C GLU A 464 -22.82 29.86 -13.56
N GLU A 465 -23.57 30.88 -13.14
CA GLU A 465 -23.11 32.26 -12.93
C GLU A 465 -22.40 32.49 -11.58
N GLY A 466 -21.94 31.43 -10.89
CA GLY A 466 -21.21 31.54 -9.63
C GLY A 466 -22.09 31.73 -8.38
N LEU A 467 -23.36 31.34 -8.47
CA LEU A 467 -24.34 31.43 -7.39
C LEU A 467 -24.57 30.04 -6.76
N ALA A 468 -24.56 29.95 -5.43
CA ALA A 468 -24.81 28.70 -4.71
C ALA A 468 -25.49 28.92 -3.36
N THR A 469 -26.15 27.88 -2.84
CA THR A 469 -26.59 27.83 -1.44
C THR A 469 -25.39 27.80 -0.50
N ARG A 470 -25.32 28.74 0.45
CA ARG A 470 -24.22 28.91 1.40
C ARG A 470 -23.99 27.68 2.27
N VAL A 471 -25.03 27.20 2.95
CA VAL A 471 -25.03 25.99 3.78
C VAL A 471 -26.08 25.04 3.21
N PRO A 472 -25.85 23.71 3.20
CA PRO A 472 -26.90 22.76 2.86
C PRO A 472 -28.14 22.99 3.72
N VAL A 473 -29.30 23.11 3.07
CA VAL A 473 -30.58 23.31 3.76
C VAL A 473 -31.11 21.95 4.15
N ALA A 474 -31.15 21.68 5.45
CA ALA A 474 -31.76 20.48 5.98
C ALA A 474 -33.27 20.48 5.67
N ALA A 475 -33.76 19.37 5.16
CA ALA A 475 -35.17 19.14 4.88
C ALA A 475 -35.56 17.74 5.32
N ARG A 476 -36.86 17.54 5.47
CA ARG A 476 -37.44 16.21 5.65
C ARG A 476 -38.28 15.86 4.45
N GLU A 477 -38.25 14.58 4.11
CA GLU A 477 -39.16 13.99 3.16
C GLU A 477 -40.62 14.23 3.58
N GLY A 478 -41.49 14.54 2.62
CA GLY A 478 -42.93 14.77 2.88
C GLY A 478 -43.27 16.10 3.59
N GLN A 479 -42.33 17.04 3.72
CA GLN A 479 -42.61 18.34 4.34
C GLN A 479 -43.63 19.15 3.51
N ASP A 480 -44.76 19.52 4.14
CA ASP A 480 -45.85 20.29 3.50
C ASP A 480 -45.44 21.71 3.08
N GLN A 481 -44.48 22.30 3.77
CA GLN A 481 -43.98 23.63 3.46
C GLN A 481 -42.85 23.57 2.43
N PRO A 482 -42.94 24.31 1.31
CA PRO A 482 -41.91 24.32 0.28
C PRO A 482 -40.59 24.89 0.82
N VAL A 483 -39.48 24.18 0.59
CA VAL A 483 -38.15 24.61 1.02
C VAL A 483 -37.67 25.75 0.14
N THR A 484 -37.16 26.84 0.73
CA THR A 484 -36.54 27.93 -0.04
C THR A 484 -35.02 27.81 0.02
N LEU A 485 -34.41 27.70 -1.14
CA LEU A 485 -32.95 27.69 -1.34
C LEU A 485 -32.53 29.07 -1.82
N THR A 486 -31.84 29.82 -0.96
CA THR A 486 -31.26 31.12 -1.32
C THR A 486 -29.90 30.90 -1.95
N LEU A 487 -29.72 31.40 -3.17
CA LEU A 487 -28.44 31.47 -3.83
C LEU A 487 -27.76 32.79 -3.49
N GLU A 488 -26.56 32.68 -2.96
CA GLU A 488 -25.66 33.80 -2.72
C GLU A 488 -24.46 33.69 -3.67
N PRO A 489 -23.74 34.81 -3.92
CA PRO A 489 -22.41 34.75 -4.52
C PRO A 489 -21.57 33.72 -3.76
N ARG A 490 -21.16 32.69 -4.47
CA ARG A 490 -20.37 31.60 -3.91
C ARG A 490 -19.09 32.22 -3.34
N GLN A 491 -18.76 31.99 -2.06
CA GLN A 491 -17.42 32.29 -1.54
C GLN A 491 -16.46 31.32 -2.22
N VAL A 492 -16.03 31.77 -3.38
CA VAL A 492 -15.11 31.09 -4.25
C VAL A 492 -13.73 31.44 -3.76
N VAL A 493 -13.03 30.45 -3.21
CA VAL A 493 -11.64 30.62 -2.85
C VAL A 493 -10.81 30.15 -4.03
N ALA A 494 -10.21 31.07 -4.78
CA ALA A 494 -9.19 30.64 -5.72
C ALA A 494 -8.00 30.11 -4.92
N ILE A 495 -7.45 28.96 -5.29
CA ILE A 495 -6.23 28.46 -4.66
C ILE A 495 -5.08 28.95 -5.52
N ALA A 496 -4.16 29.70 -4.91
CA ALA A 496 -2.96 30.19 -5.56
C ALA A 496 -1.73 29.59 -4.88
N GLY A 497 -0.70 29.31 -5.67
CA GLY A 497 0.57 28.83 -5.16
C GLY A 497 1.68 29.07 -6.17
N ARG A 498 2.88 28.65 -5.80
CA ARG A 498 4.07 28.73 -6.65
C ARG A 498 4.81 27.40 -6.63
N VAL A 499 5.32 26.98 -7.78
CA VAL A 499 6.18 25.82 -7.92
C VAL A 499 7.60 26.29 -8.22
N VAL A 500 8.55 25.86 -7.40
CA VAL A 500 9.96 26.25 -7.50
C VAL A 500 10.86 25.01 -7.41
N ALA A 501 12.04 25.07 -8.00
CA ALA A 501 13.10 24.10 -7.77
C ALA A 501 13.72 24.31 -6.37
N GLN A 502 14.49 23.32 -5.90
CA GLN A 502 15.18 23.38 -4.60
C GLN A 502 16.13 24.58 -4.43
N ASP A 503 16.66 25.13 -5.53
CA ASP A 503 17.49 26.34 -5.54
C ASP A 503 16.69 27.65 -5.56
N GLY A 504 15.35 27.57 -5.54
CA GLY A 504 14.42 28.71 -5.59
C GLY A 504 14.01 29.13 -7.00
N THR A 505 14.51 28.49 -8.04
CA THR A 505 14.17 28.82 -9.43
C THR A 505 12.70 28.49 -9.73
N PRO A 506 11.88 29.41 -10.25
CA PRO A 506 10.49 29.12 -10.61
C PRO A 506 10.38 28.11 -11.75
N LEU A 507 9.44 27.16 -11.64
CA LEU A 507 9.20 26.12 -12.64
C LEU A 507 7.92 26.42 -13.42
N ALA A 508 8.07 26.86 -14.67
CA ALA A 508 6.98 27.11 -15.60
C ALA A 508 6.49 25.80 -16.25
N GLY A 509 5.18 25.70 -16.52
CA GLY A 509 4.58 24.50 -17.12
C GLY A 509 4.53 23.28 -16.19
N ALA A 510 4.82 23.44 -14.89
CA ALA A 510 4.67 22.38 -13.90
C ALA A 510 3.19 22.04 -13.74
N ALA A 511 2.86 20.75 -13.77
CA ALA A 511 1.51 20.25 -13.60
C ALA A 511 1.17 20.17 -12.10
N VAL A 512 0.04 20.75 -11.72
CA VAL A 512 -0.46 20.82 -10.34
C VAL A 512 -1.87 20.24 -10.28
N ARG A 513 -2.09 19.24 -9.44
CA ARG A 513 -3.42 18.71 -9.11
C ARG A 513 -3.74 19.02 -7.66
N LEU A 514 -5.02 19.24 -7.38
CA LEU A 514 -5.49 19.54 -6.04
C LEU A 514 -6.42 18.45 -5.53
N GLN A 515 -6.40 18.25 -4.23
CA GLN A 515 -7.33 17.39 -3.54
C GLN A 515 -7.82 18.06 -2.27
N THR A 516 -9.04 17.67 -1.88
CA THR A 516 -9.76 18.23 -0.74
C THR A 516 -10.00 17.17 0.31
N ARG A 517 -10.00 17.59 1.56
CA ARG A 517 -10.54 16.81 2.67
C ARG A 517 -11.44 17.65 3.55
N THR A 518 -12.42 17.01 4.17
CA THR A 518 -13.24 17.60 5.23
C THR A 518 -13.00 16.85 6.54
N ARG A 519 -13.05 17.59 7.65
CA ARG A 519 -12.99 17.02 9.00
C ARG A 519 -14.37 17.06 9.65
N ARG A 520 -14.72 16.02 10.41
CA ARG A 520 -15.95 16.02 11.21
C ARG A 520 -15.86 17.08 12.32
N PRO A 521 -16.92 17.89 12.51
CA PRO A 521 -17.01 18.76 13.68
C PRO A 521 -17.07 17.92 14.96
N GLY A 522 -16.17 18.18 15.91
CA GLY A 522 -16.07 17.44 17.18
C GLY A 522 -14.76 16.67 17.31
N ASP A 523 -14.68 15.50 16.66
CA ASP A 523 -13.55 14.55 16.75
C ASP A 523 -12.45 14.79 15.69
N GLY A 524 -12.60 15.78 14.81
CA GLY A 524 -11.59 16.14 13.81
C GLY A 524 -11.26 15.04 12.78
N SER A 525 -12.02 13.93 12.76
CA SER A 525 -11.79 12.79 11.88
C SER A 525 -12.00 13.15 10.41
N VAL A 526 -11.16 12.63 9.53
CA VAL A 526 -11.31 12.85 8.07
C VAL A 526 -12.58 12.12 7.60
N GLN A 527 -13.54 12.88 7.09
CA GLN A 527 -14.84 12.37 6.70
C GLN A 527 -14.89 12.02 5.20
N ASP A 528 -14.25 12.82 4.37
CA ASP A 528 -14.30 12.69 2.91
C ASP A 528 -12.96 13.11 2.30
N TRP A 529 -12.51 12.37 1.29
CA TRP A 529 -11.29 12.65 0.51
C TRP A 529 -11.67 12.68 -0.96
N ARG A 530 -11.49 13.82 -1.61
CA ARG A 530 -11.93 13.99 -3.00
C ARG A 530 -10.86 14.71 -3.83
N PRO A 531 -10.41 14.12 -4.94
CA PRO A 531 -9.62 14.86 -5.92
C PRO A 531 -10.49 16.00 -6.47
N LEU A 532 -9.90 17.18 -6.60
CA LEU A 532 -10.54 18.32 -7.22
C LEU A 532 -10.33 18.23 -8.73
N SER A 533 -11.39 18.45 -9.50
CA SER A 533 -11.33 18.49 -10.95
C SER A 533 -12.07 19.73 -11.42
N PHE A 534 -11.47 20.43 -12.39
CA PHE A 534 -12.02 21.63 -12.98
C PHE A 534 -12.67 21.32 -14.33
N GLN A 535 -13.34 22.29 -14.94
CA GLN A 535 -13.90 22.16 -16.29
C GLN A 535 -12.85 21.74 -17.33
N ASP A 536 -11.61 22.19 -17.13
CA ASP A 536 -10.43 21.82 -17.92
C ASP A 536 -9.59 20.72 -17.23
N GLY A 537 -10.20 19.91 -16.36
CA GLY A 537 -9.66 18.67 -15.80
C GLY A 537 -8.91 18.84 -14.47
N PRO A 538 -8.26 17.78 -13.98
CA PRO A 538 -7.67 17.77 -12.64
C PRO A 538 -6.32 18.49 -12.55
N TRP A 539 -5.68 18.78 -13.69
CA TRP A 539 -4.34 19.37 -13.76
C TRP A 539 -4.41 20.85 -14.15
N ILE A 540 -3.67 21.68 -13.41
CA ILE A 540 -3.41 23.10 -13.68
C ILE A 540 -1.92 23.25 -13.97
N TYR A 541 -1.55 24.16 -14.86
CA TYR A 541 -0.15 24.39 -15.21
C TYR A 541 0.33 25.75 -14.73
N THR A 542 1.57 25.81 -14.27
CA THR A 542 2.19 27.06 -13.79
C THR A 542 2.57 28.00 -14.92
N GLY A 543 2.46 29.30 -14.67
CA GLY A 543 2.96 30.37 -15.55
C GLY A 543 4.50 30.50 -15.53
N ALA A 544 5.02 31.47 -16.29
CA ALA A 544 6.47 31.70 -16.45
C ALA A 544 7.22 31.99 -15.14
N ASP A 545 6.53 32.52 -14.12
CA ASP A 545 7.06 32.82 -12.79
C ASP A 545 6.87 31.67 -11.78
N GLY A 546 6.41 30.51 -12.26
CA GLY A 546 6.10 29.33 -11.45
C GLY A 546 4.77 29.43 -10.70
N SER A 547 4.01 30.52 -10.86
CA SER A 547 2.73 30.68 -10.17
C SER A 547 1.62 29.87 -10.84
N PHE A 548 0.69 29.36 -10.03
CA PHE A 548 -0.58 28.82 -10.52
C PHE A 548 -1.73 29.42 -9.72
N ARG A 549 -2.90 29.47 -10.34
CA ARG A 549 -4.16 29.86 -9.69
C ARG A 549 -5.29 29.01 -10.23
N THR A 550 -6.09 28.42 -9.35
CA THR A 550 -7.26 27.66 -9.78
C THR A 550 -8.30 28.58 -10.42
N PRO A 551 -9.12 28.04 -11.34
CA PRO A 551 -10.44 28.59 -11.60
C PRO A 551 -11.22 28.68 -10.28
N GLY A 552 -12.12 29.64 -10.19
CA GLY A 552 -12.83 29.92 -8.96
C GLY A 552 -13.89 28.87 -8.59
N GLU A 553 -13.49 27.68 -8.13
CA GLU A 553 -14.41 26.63 -7.64
C GLU A 553 -13.76 25.64 -6.64
N PRO A 554 -13.57 26.03 -5.37
CA PRO A 554 -14.01 25.17 -4.27
C PRO A 554 -14.61 25.93 -3.07
N ARG A 555 -15.45 25.24 -2.28
CA ARG A 555 -16.05 25.75 -1.03
C ARG A 555 -14.96 26.01 0.02
N ALA A 556 -15.00 27.16 0.68
CA ALA A 556 -14.01 27.57 1.67
C ALA A 556 -14.18 26.88 3.04
N GLU A 557 -15.41 26.73 3.52
CA GLU A 557 -15.64 26.55 4.94
C GLU A 557 -15.47 25.08 5.37
N GLY A 558 -14.50 24.84 6.25
CA GLY A 558 -14.20 23.50 6.79
C GLY A 558 -13.48 22.54 5.83
N VAL A 559 -12.94 23.06 4.72
CA VAL A 559 -12.21 22.28 3.71
C VAL A 559 -10.72 22.59 3.78
N GLU A 560 -9.90 21.55 3.76
CA GLU A 560 -8.46 21.65 3.61
C GLU A 560 -8.02 21.17 2.23
N PHE A 561 -6.97 21.79 1.69
CA PHE A 561 -6.45 21.55 0.34
C PHE A 561 -5.03 21.01 0.39
N GLN A 562 -4.71 20.09 -0.51
CA GLN A 562 -3.35 19.63 -0.75
C GLN A 562 -3.06 19.71 -2.24
N ALA A 563 -1.87 20.22 -2.58
CA ALA A 563 -1.39 20.25 -3.96
C ALA A 563 -0.34 19.17 -4.19
N GLU A 564 -0.45 18.53 -5.34
CA GLU A 564 0.55 17.63 -5.92
C GLU A 564 1.11 18.31 -7.16
N ALA A 565 2.42 18.44 -7.25
CA ALA A 565 3.11 19.14 -8.33
C ALA A 565 4.19 18.27 -8.97
N ALA A 566 4.26 18.30 -10.30
CA ALA A 566 5.28 17.65 -11.08
C ALA A 566 5.82 18.57 -12.17
N ALA A 567 7.10 18.40 -12.51
CA ALA A 567 7.73 19.06 -13.63
C ALA A 567 8.73 18.10 -14.29
N ASP A 568 9.03 18.35 -15.56
CA ASP A 568 9.95 17.50 -16.33
C ASP A 568 11.37 17.52 -15.74
N GLY A 569 11.95 16.35 -15.48
CA GLY A 569 13.23 16.18 -14.79
C GLY A 569 13.20 16.45 -13.28
N TYR A 570 12.02 16.54 -12.68
CA TYR A 570 11.83 16.72 -11.24
C TYR A 570 10.95 15.61 -10.65
N LEU A 571 11.23 15.28 -9.40
CA LEU A 571 10.43 14.38 -8.60
C LEU A 571 9.05 14.96 -8.33
N LEU A 572 8.03 14.11 -8.45
CA LEU A 572 6.68 14.40 -7.99
C LEU A 572 6.71 14.83 -6.52
N PHE A 573 6.16 16.00 -6.24
CA PHE A 573 6.09 16.57 -4.91
C PHE A 573 4.64 16.66 -4.46
N GLN A 574 4.37 16.22 -3.23
CA GLN A 574 3.06 16.36 -2.61
C GLN A 574 3.19 17.29 -1.40
N GLY A 575 2.57 18.47 -1.51
CA GLY A 575 2.63 19.52 -0.49
C GLY A 575 1.84 19.20 0.77
N PRO A 576 1.83 20.08 1.78
CA PRO A 576 1.05 19.90 3.01
C PRO A 576 -0.44 20.18 2.78
N TRP A 577 -1.28 19.66 3.68
CA TRP A 577 -2.67 20.07 3.80
C TRP A 577 -2.75 21.50 4.37
N THR A 578 -3.49 22.37 3.68
CA THR A 578 -3.63 23.79 4.01
C THR A 578 -5.11 24.12 4.15
N ALA A 579 -5.51 24.67 5.31
CA ALA A 579 -6.88 25.11 5.52
C ALA A 579 -7.22 26.33 4.66
N ALA A 580 -8.45 26.41 4.15
CA ALA A 580 -8.94 27.65 3.56
C ALA A 580 -9.06 28.73 4.65
N GLY A 581 -8.33 29.83 4.52
CA GLY A 581 -8.58 31.02 5.33
C GLY A 581 -9.87 31.73 4.91
N PRO A 582 -10.35 32.74 5.66
CA PRO A 582 -11.56 33.51 5.34
C PRO A 582 -11.41 34.44 4.11
N ALA A 583 -10.36 34.27 3.30
CA ALA A 583 -10.01 35.12 2.17
C ALA A 583 -10.51 34.53 0.84
N ASP A 584 -10.78 35.40 -0.14
CA ASP A 584 -11.19 35.03 -1.51
C ASP A 584 -10.10 34.24 -2.29
N VAL A 585 -8.87 34.17 -1.76
CA VAL A 585 -7.77 33.38 -2.32
C VAL A 585 -7.00 32.66 -1.20
N ALA A 586 -7.02 31.32 -1.21
CA ALA A 586 -6.18 30.50 -0.35
C ALA A 586 -4.79 30.41 -0.97
N ARG A 587 -3.77 30.83 -0.23
CA ARG A 587 -2.37 30.75 -0.67
C ARG A 587 -1.71 29.51 -0.10
N LEU A 588 -1.28 28.63 -0.98
CA LEU A 588 -0.45 27.50 -0.62
C LEU A 588 1.00 27.95 -0.41
N PRO A 589 1.77 27.27 0.45
CA PRO A 589 3.21 27.45 0.50
C PRO A 589 3.86 27.07 -0.83
N ASP A 590 5.08 27.56 -1.06
CA ASP A 590 5.86 27.20 -2.24
C ASP A 590 6.05 25.68 -2.32
N LEU A 591 5.70 25.10 -3.47
CA LEU A 591 5.88 23.69 -3.79
C LEU A 591 7.29 23.49 -4.34
N VAL A 592 8.19 22.98 -3.49
CA VAL A 592 9.62 22.88 -3.79
C VAL A 592 9.97 21.52 -4.38
N LEU A 593 10.15 21.47 -5.71
CA LEU A 593 10.48 20.25 -6.43
C LEU A 593 11.99 19.98 -6.42
N ARG A 594 12.34 18.72 -6.24
CA ARG A 594 13.73 18.23 -6.31
C ARG A 594 13.99 17.65 -7.69
N ARG A 595 15.16 17.91 -8.24
CA ARG A 595 15.56 17.28 -9.51
C ARG A 595 15.67 15.77 -9.34
N GLU A 596 15.23 15.05 -10.38
CA GLU A 596 15.62 13.64 -10.54
C GLU A 596 17.15 13.59 -10.64
N SER A 597 17.75 12.66 -9.90
CA SER A 597 19.21 12.52 -9.90
C SER A 597 19.62 11.93 -11.25
N GLY A 598 19.93 12.77 -12.24
CA GLY A 598 20.28 12.32 -13.60
C GLY A 598 21.28 11.16 -13.58
N GLU A 599 21.10 10.21 -14.50
CA GLU A 599 22.01 9.07 -14.64
C GLU A 599 23.38 9.52 -15.19
N ARG A 600 24.44 8.91 -14.69
CA ARG A 600 25.81 9.08 -15.18
C ARG A 600 26.47 7.72 -15.39
N ALA A 601 27.56 7.74 -16.16
CA ALA A 601 28.48 6.61 -16.26
C ALA A 601 29.67 6.79 -15.31
N VAL A 602 29.98 5.76 -14.52
CA VAL A 602 31.17 5.73 -13.66
C VAL A 602 32.26 4.92 -14.35
N ALA A 603 33.44 5.50 -14.52
CA ALA A 603 34.62 4.80 -15.00
C ALA A 603 35.54 4.45 -13.82
N GLY A 604 36.27 3.33 -13.92
CA GLY A 604 37.15 2.92 -12.84
C GLY A 604 38.01 1.71 -13.18
N ARG A 605 38.68 1.17 -12.16
CA ARG A 605 39.54 -0.02 -12.25
C ARG A 605 39.26 -1.00 -11.10
N VAL A 606 39.30 -2.30 -11.38
CA VAL A 606 39.29 -3.36 -10.37
C VAL A 606 40.69 -3.96 -10.26
N ILE A 607 41.18 -4.07 -9.03
CA ILE A 607 42.52 -4.56 -8.71
C ILE A 607 42.51 -5.56 -7.55
N ASP A 608 43.56 -6.35 -7.40
CA ASP A 608 43.78 -7.20 -6.23
C ASP A 608 44.49 -6.47 -5.08
N ALA A 609 44.70 -7.17 -3.95
CA ALA A 609 45.42 -6.64 -2.79
C ALA A 609 46.87 -6.21 -3.12
N ALA A 610 47.50 -6.78 -4.15
CA ALA A 610 48.85 -6.43 -4.61
C ALA A 610 48.86 -5.30 -5.65
N GLY A 611 47.69 -4.74 -6.02
CA GLY A 611 47.57 -3.67 -7.01
C GLY A 611 47.54 -4.15 -8.47
N ARG A 612 47.47 -5.46 -8.72
CA ARG A 612 47.38 -6.02 -10.07
C ARG A 612 45.95 -5.91 -10.60
N PRO A 613 45.74 -5.59 -11.88
CA PRO A 613 44.40 -5.54 -12.47
C PRO A 613 43.73 -6.90 -12.47
N ILE A 614 42.41 -6.90 -12.23
CA ILE A 614 41.57 -8.09 -12.34
C ILE A 614 40.73 -7.94 -13.60
N ALA A 615 41.03 -8.74 -14.62
CA ALA A 615 40.25 -8.81 -15.86
C ALA A 615 39.01 -9.69 -15.68
N GLY A 616 37.92 -9.37 -16.38
CA GLY A 616 36.70 -10.16 -16.33
C GLY A 616 35.89 -10.03 -15.04
N ALA A 617 36.30 -9.18 -14.10
CA ALA A 617 35.51 -8.83 -12.93
C ALA A 617 34.20 -8.14 -13.36
N LYS A 618 33.08 -8.62 -12.81
CA LYS A 618 31.75 -8.04 -12.96
C LYS A 618 31.58 -6.92 -11.96
N VAL A 619 31.49 -5.69 -12.45
CA VAL A 619 31.19 -4.49 -11.65
C VAL A 619 29.71 -4.19 -11.79
N LEU A 620 29.02 -3.99 -10.68
CA LEU A 620 27.59 -3.80 -10.67
C LEU A 620 27.16 -2.72 -9.69
N GLN A 621 26.05 -2.08 -10.02
CA GLN A 621 25.33 -1.18 -9.15
C GLN A 621 23.93 -1.76 -8.92
N ARG A 622 23.45 -1.62 -7.68
CA ARG A 622 22.11 -2.03 -7.25
C ARG A 622 21.59 -1.03 -6.24
N GLY A 623 20.43 -0.41 -6.50
CA GLY A 623 19.72 0.49 -5.56
C GLY A 623 20.17 1.96 -5.48
N ASP A 624 21.12 2.41 -6.30
CA ASP A 624 21.55 3.83 -6.41
C ASP A 624 21.28 4.40 -7.82
N GLY A 625 20.17 4.01 -8.44
CA GLY A 625 19.87 4.22 -9.85
C GLY A 625 18.52 3.57 -10.21
N PRO A 626 17.83 4.05 -11.25
CA PRO A 626 16.48 3.62 -11.58
C PRO A 626 16.42 2.17 -12.04
N ARG A 627 17.54 1.64 -12.56
CA ARG A 627 17.68 0.28 -13.05
C ARG A 627 18.98 -0.34 -12.52
N PRO A 628 19.06 -1.67 -12.40
CA PRO A 628 20.30 -2.33 -12.03
C PRO A 628 21.21 -2.35 -13.25
N THR A 629 22.48 -1.97 -13.09
CA THR A 629 23.45 -2.00 -14.18
C THR A 629 24.66 -2.85 -13.83
N GLU A 630 25.31 -3.38 -14.86
CA GLU A 630 26.56 -4.12 -14.73
C GLU A 630 27.48 -3.89 -15.93
N SER A 631 28.77 -4.10 -15.70
CA SER A 631 29.84 -3.96 -16.69
C SER A 631 30.94 -4.96 -16.35
N THR A 632 31.73 -5.35 -17.34
CA THR A 632 32.85 -6.27 -17.15
C THR A 632 34.16 -5.54 -17.40
N THR A 633 35.15 -5.81 -16.56
CA THR A 633 36.48 -5.21 -16.69
C THR A 633 37.28 -5.78 -17.85
N ASP A 634 38.06 -4.92 -18.51
CA ASP A 634 39.01 -5.30 -19.56
C ASP A 634 40.30 -5.94 -19.01
N ALA A 635 41.26 -6.25 -19.89
CA ALA A 635 42.55 -6.85 -19.52
C ALA A 635 43.38 -5.97 -18.55
N ASP A 636 43.18 -4.66 -18.59
CA ASP A 636 43.80 -3.70 -17.67
C ASP A 636 42.97 -3.49 -16.41
N GLY A 637 41.89 -4.26 -16.21
CA GLY A 637 40.98 -4.15 -15.07
C GLY A 637 40.06 -2.93 -15.15
N ARG A 638 40.00 -2.21 -16.28
CA ARG A 638 39.20 -0.98 -16.41
C ARG A 638 37.75 -1.30 -16.74
N PHE A 639 36.83 -0.49 -16.25
CA PHE A 639 35.40 -0.59 -16.54
C PHE A 639 34.75 0.77 -16.79
N ARG A 640 33.59 0.74 -17.44
CA ARG A 640 32.66 1.87 -17.54
C ARG A 640 31.25 1.35 -17.27
N LEU A 641 30.64 1.82 -16.19
CA LEU A 641 29.32 1.39 -15.71
C LEU A 641 28.29 2.51 -15.92
N PRO A 642 27.28 2.35 -16.81
CA PRO A 642 26.21 3.33 -17.02
C PRO A 642 25.12 3.25 -15.94
N GLY A 643 24.15 4.17 -15.97
CA GLY A 643 22.90 4.09 -15.17
C GLY A 643 23.05 4.32 -13.67
N VAL A 644 24.14 4.98 -13.24
CA VAL A 644 24.39 5.29 -11.83
C VAL A 644 23.80 6.67 -11.51
N ALA A 645 23.12 6.85 -10.38
CA ALA A 645 22.62 8.17 -9.99
C ALA A 645 23.76 9.20 -9.87
N GLY A 646 23.46 10.46 -10.18
CA GLY A 646 24.44 11.56 -10.17
C GLY A 646 25.13 11.83 -8.82
N GLY A 647 24.58 11.33 -7.72
CA GLY A 647 25.17 11.44 -6.38
C GLY A 647 26.20 10.37 -6.05
N ARG A 648 26.43 10.18 -4.74
CA ARG A 648 27.18 9.04 -4.22
C ARG A 648 26.46 7.74 -4.58
N ALA A 649 27.22 6.74 -5.02
CA ALA A 649 26.69 5.42 -5.36
C ALA A 649 27.61 4.32 -4.87
N LEU A 650 27.04 3.20 -4.45
CA LEU A 650 27.74 2.01 -4.01
C LEU A 650 27.92 1.09 -5.22
N LEU A 651 29.19 0.78 -5.52
CA LEU A 651 29.55 -0.13 -6.58
C LEU A 651 30.15 -1.38 -5.98
N ALA A 652 29.61 -2.55 -6.34
CA ALA A 652 30.17 -3.84 -5.97
C ALA A 652 30.92 -4.45 -7.17
N ALA A 653 31.93 -5.27 -6.89
CA ALA A 653 32.61 -6.07 -7.88
C ALA A 653 32.75 -7.52 -7.43
N GLU A 654 32.60 -8.42 -8.40
CA GLU A 654 32.67 -9.87 -8.24
C GLU A 654 33.61 -10.44 -9.30
N ALA A 655 34.49 -11.35 -8.92
CA ALA A 655 35.38 -12.03 -9.84
C ALA A 655 35.62 -13.48 -9.38
N PRO A 656 35.69 -14.47 -10.30
CA PRO A 656 36.02 -15.84 -9.94
C PRO A 656 37.35 -15.92 -9.18
N GLY A 657 37.35 -16.61 -8.04
CA GLY A 657 38.53 -16.76 -7.16
C GLY A 657 38.77 -15.57 -6.22
N PHE A 658 37.91 -14.54 -6.24
CA PHE A 658 37.97 -13.39 -5.34
C PHE A 658 36.71 -13.30 -4.48
N ARG A 659 36.86 -12.68 -3.29
CA ARG A 659 35.75 -12.30 -2.41
C ARG A 659 35.06 -11.07 -3.00
N THR A 660 33.73 -11.01 -2.89
CA THR A 660 32.95 -9.82 -3.24
C THR A 660 33.45 -8.61 -2.46
N GLY A 661 33.62 -7.48 -3.14
CA GLY A 661 34.04 -6.22 -2.54
C GLY A 661 33.40 -5.04 -3.27
N GLY A 662 33.74 -3.82 -2.86
CA GLY A 662 33.15 -2.63 -3.47
C GLY A 662 33.74 -1.32 -3.01
N THR A 663 33.16 -0.22 -3.47
CA THR A 663 33.56 1.15 -3.14
C THR A 663 32.38 2.12 -3.21
N ILE A 664 32.55 3.32 -2.65
CA ILE A 664 31.63 4.44 -2.81
C ILE A 664 32.15 5.31 -3.95
N ALA A 665 31.41 5.38 -5.06
CA ALA A 665 31.68 6.31 -6.14
C ALA A 665 31.15 7.69 -5.79
N GLY A 666 32.04 8.69 -5.71
CA GLY A 666 31.66 10.10 -5.63
C GLY A 666 31.00 10.60 -6.92
N PRO A 667 30.45 11.83 -6.93
CA PRO A 667 29.75 12.40 -8.09
C PRO A 667 30.67 12.54 -9.32
N GLU A 668 31.96 12.75 -9.10
CA GLU A 668 32.98 12.92 -10.14
C GLU A 668 34.21 12.03 -9.88
N GLY A 669 35.01 11.82 -10.93
CA GLY A 669 36.30 11.13 -10.86
C GLY A 669 36.24 9.60 -11.07
N PRO A 670 37.35 8.98 -11.47
CA PRO A 670 37.45 7.53 -11.58
C PRO A 670 37.52 6.87 -10.20
N VAL A 671 37.06 5.63 -10.12
CA VAL A 671 37.07 4.83 -8.87
C VAL A 671 37.97 3.61 -8.97
N GLU A 672 38.52 3.18 -7.83
CA GLU A 672 39.28 1.94 -7.70
C GLU A 672 38.51 0.99 -6.78
N ILE A 673 38.31 -0.26 -7.21
CA ILE A 673 37.72 -1.33 -6.40
C ILE A 673 38.80 -2.38 -6.15
N ARG A 674 39.09 -2.66 -4.87
CA ARG A 674 40.07 -3.67 -4.47
C ARG A 674 39.36 -4.94 -4.00
N LEU A 675 39.70 -6.08 -4.62
CA LEU A 675 39.17 -7.39 -4.25
C LEU A 675 40.24 -8.25 -3.58
N ALA A 676 39.84 -8.94 -2.53
CA ALA A 676 40.66 -9.94 -1.85
C ALA A 676 40.50 -11.31 -2.51
N ARG A 677 41.55 -12.13 -2.59
CA ARG A 677 41.40 -13.53 -3.02
C ARG A 677 40.58 -14.36 -2.03
N ALA A 678 39.96 -15.43 -2.51
CA ALA A 678 39.15 -16.30 -1.66
C ALA A 678 39.99 -16.96 -0.55
N ASP A 679 41.23 -17.35 -0.85
CA ASP A 679 42.17 -18.04 0.03
C ASP A 679 43.06 -17.11 0.87
N GLU A 680 43.08 -15.80 0.58
CA GLU A 680 43.92 -14.88 1.34
C GLU A 680 43.29 -14.52 2.71
N PRO A 681 44.10 -14.47 3.79
CA PRO A 681 43.61 -14.06 5.09
C PRO A 681 43.30 -12.56 5.10
N VAL A 682 42.03 -12.23 5.28
CA VAL A 682 41.56 -10.83 5.40
C VAL A 682 41.36 -10.49 6.86
N ARG A 683 41.89 -9.33 7.29
CA ARG A 683 41.64 -8.83 8.63
C ARG A 683 40.14 -8.47 8.75
N PRO A 684 39.42 -9.00 9.74
CA PRO A 684 38.02 -8.63 9.95
C PRO A 684 37.90 -7.11 10.13
N PRO A 685 36.92 -6.45 9.49
CA PRO A 685 36.64 -5.06 9.78
C PRO A 685 36.30 -4.93 11.28
N GLY A 686 36.93 -3.96 11.95
CA GLY A 686 36.56 -3.61 13.32
C GLY A 686 35.17 -2.98 13.38
N ARG A 687 34.57 -2.89 14.57
CA ARG A 687 33.33 -2.14 14.75
C ARG A 687 33.60 -0.65 14.53
N ALA A 688 32.72 0.01 13.78
CA ALA A 688 32.79 1.44 13.62
C ALA A 688 32.47 2.14 14.96
N PRO A 689 33.13 3.26 15.28
CA PRO A 689 32.83 4.00 16.51
C PRO A 689 31.41 4.59 16.46
N GLU A 690 30.75 4.62 17.62
CA GLU A 690 29.47 5.31 17.76
C GLU A 690 29.63 6.82 17.53
N PRO A 691 28.62 7.50 16.96
CA PRO A 691 28.68 8.92 16.63
C PRO A 691 28.75 9.83 17.86
N LEU A 692 28.31 9.33 19.02
CA LEU A 692 28.30 10.02 20.30
C LEU A 692 28.87 9.09 21.38
N THR A 693 29.47 9.67 22.41
CA THR A 693 29.83 8.93 23.62
C THR A 693 28.57 8.56 24.41
N ARG A 694 28.62 7.51 25.25
CA ARG A 694 27.46 7.10 26.05
C ARG A 694 26.90 8.24 26.93
N ALA A 695 27.76 9.08 27.49
CA ALA A 695 27.34 10.25 28.26
C ALA A 695 26.59 11.28 27.38
N ALA A 696 27.11 11.59 26.19
CA ALA A 696 26.48 12.51 25.25
C ALA A 696 25.14 11.96 24.71
N GLU A 697 25.00 10.64 24.55
CA GLU A 697 23.71 10.02 24.20
C GLU A 697 22.66 10.21 25.29
N ARG A 698 23.01 9.95 26.56
CA ARG A 698 22.09 10.16 27.69
C ARG A 698 21.71 11.64 27.84
N GLU A 699 22.67 12.55 27.62
CA GLU A 699 22.43 13.99 27.62
C GLU A 699 21.49 14.43 26.49
N LEU A 700 21.73 13.97 25.26
CA LEU A 700 20.85 14.25 24.13
C LEU A 700 19.45 13.67 24.36
N GLY A 701 19.34 12.47 24.93
CA GLY A 701 18.06 11.87 25.30
C GLY A 701 17.26 12.75 26.27
N ARG A 702 17.92 13.30 27.31
CA ARG A 702 17.30 14.28 28.22
C ARG A 702 16.92 15.57 27.50
N ALA A 703 17.79 16.11 26.66
CA ALA A 703 17.54 17.36 25.93
C ALA A 703 16.35 17.24 24.95
N LEU A 704 16.18 16.09 24.31
CA LEU A 704 15.04 15.81 23.44
C LEU A 704 13.73 15.69 24.24
N PHE A 705 13.79 15.04 25.40
CA PHE A 705 12.63 14.64 26.18
C PHE A 705 12.07 15.74 27.09
N MET A 706 12.94 16.42 27.83
CA MET A 706 12.53 17.36 28.90
C MET A 706 11.60 18.50 28.43
N PRO A 707 11.80 19.13 27.26
CA PRO A 707 10.91 20.20 26.79
C PRO A 707 9.44 19.79 26.62
N LYS A 708 9.17 18.49 26.45
CA LYS A 708 7.83 17.93 26.22
C LYS A 708 7.40 16.95 27.31
N PHE A 709 8.13 16.86 28.41
CA PHE A 709 7.87 15.89 29.49
C PHE A 709 6.47 16.06 30.07
N ASP A 710 6.13 17.27 30.55
CA ASP A 710 4.84 17.52 31.19
C ASP A 710 3.66 17.39 30.22
N GLU A 711 3.84 17.80 28.96
CA GLU A 711 2.85 17.66 27.89
C GLU A 711 2.60 16.19 27.56
N ALA A 712 3.66 15.40 27.35
CA ALA A 712 3.57 13.96 27.10
C ALA A 712 2.96 13.22 28.29
N ARG A 713 3.30 13.65 29.51
CA ARG A 713 2.72 13.12 30.74
C ARG A 713 1.24 13.46 30.82
N ALA A 714 0.79 14.66 30.47
CA ALA A 714 -0.62 15.06 30.57
C ALA A 714 -1.57 14.29 29.62
N LEU A 715 -1.05 13.64 28.58
CA LEU A 715 -1.85 12.84 27.66
C LEU A 715 -2.47 11.60 28.36
N PRO A 716 -3.66 11.13 27.91
CA PRO A 716 -4.21 9.85 28.34
C PRO A 716 -3.20 8.72 28.11
N GLU A 717 -3.19 7.69 28.97
CA GLU A 717 -2.40 6.49 28.68
C GLU A 717 -2.95 5.84 27.40
N VAL A 718 -2.20 5.97 26.30
CA VAL A 718 -2.52 5.34 25.02
C VAL A 718 -1.75 4.02 24.93
N ALA A 719 -2.45 2.94 24.60
CA ALA A 719 -1.82 1.64 24.38
C ALA A 719 -0.73 1.74 23.29
N GLY A 720 0.51 1.33 23.62
CA GLY A 720 1.65 1.29 22.69
C GLY A 720 2.65 2.45 22.81
N LEU A 721 2.34 3.51 23.57
CA LEU A 721 3.26 4.59 23.90
C LEU A 721 4.16 4.20 25.09
N PRO A 722 5.49 4.48 25.05
CA PRO A 722 6.34 4.29 26.22
C PRO A 722 5.97 5.31 27.31
N SER A 723 5.90 4.84 28.56
CA SER A 723 5.60 5.69 29.72
C SER A 723 6.63 6.82 29.87
N PRO A 724 6.22 8.10 29.92
CA PRO A 724 7.13 9.22 30.16
C PRO A 724 7.91 9.07 31.48
N ASP A 725 7.25 8.58 32.52
CA ASP A 725 7.86 8.33 33.84
C ASP A 725 8.96 7.25 33.74
N ALA A 726 8.72 6.19 32.95
CA ALA A 726 9.69 5.12 32.72
C ALA A 726 10.90 5.60 31.87
N ILE A 727 10.68 6.44 30.86
CA ILE A 727 11.75 7.06 30.06
C ILE A 727 12.62 7.95 30.95
N LEU A 728 11.99 8.78 31.80
CA LEU A 728 12.72 9.63 32.75
C LEU A 728 13.61 8.77 33.67
N ALA A 729 13.05 7.71 34.25
CA ALA A 729 13.76 6.81 35.14
C ALA A 729 14.98 6.13 34.50
N ARG A 730 14.94 5.91 33.19
CA ARG A 730 16.10 5.38 32.45
C ARG A 730 17.17 6.45 32.18
N LEU A 731 16.77 7.69 31.88
CA LEU A 731 17.68 8.77 31.45
C LEU A 731 18.25 9.60 32.62
N ASP A 732 17.51 9.70 33.71
CA ASP A 732 17.82 10.47 34.91
C ASP A 732 17.36 9.68 36.16
N PRO A 733 18.10 8.60 36.51
CA PRO A 733 17.71 7.70 37.59
C PRO A 733 17.64 8.40 38.95
N ASP A 734 18.47 9.41 39.20
CA ASP A 734 18.50 10.11 40.48
C ASP A 734 17.27 11.01 40.65
N ARG A 735 16.87 11.72 39.59
CA ARG A 735 15.60 12.47 39.59
C ARG A 735 14.40 11.55 39.77
N ALA A 736 14.39 10.39 39.12
CA ALA A 736 13.31 9.43 39.28
C ALA A 736 13.26 8.84 40.70
N VAL A 737 14.40 8.61 41.35
CA VAL A 737 14.45 8.20 42.77
C VAL A 737 13.85 9.29 43.68
N ALA A 738 14.20 10.56 43.49
CA ALA A 738 13.57 11.65 44.23
C ALA A 738 12.04 11.67 44.04
N MET A 739 11.57 11.49 42.79
CA MET A 739 10.14 11.42 42.49
C MET A 739 9.44 10.16 43.07
N LEU A 740 10.15 9.04 43.23
CA LEU A 740 9.67 7.85 43.92
C LEU A 740 9.48 8.14 45.43
N GLU A 741 10.44 8.81 46.05
CA GLU A 741 10.39 9.22 47.46
C GLU A 741 9.24 10.20 47.73
N GLU A 742 9.03 11.15 46.81
CA GLU A 742 7.93 12.11 46.83
C GLU A 742 6.57 11.49 46.45
N ARG A 743 6.54 10.25 45.97
CA ARG A 743 5.35 9.50 45.54
C ARG A 743 4.55 10.19 44.43
N VAL A 744 5.23 10.85 43.50
CA VAL A 744 4.59 11.61 42.40
C VAL A 744 4.55 10.86 41.06
N LEU A 745 5.13 9.66 40.96
CA LEU A 745 5.13 8.84 39.73
C LEU A 745 3.85 8.02 39.58
N ARG A 746 3.36 7.87 38.34
CA ARG A 746 2.13 7.10 38.04
C ARG A 746 2.32 5.60 38.21
N GLN A 747 3.49 5.09 37.82
CA GLN A 747 3.83 3.68 37.81
C GLN A 747 5.17 3.45 38.54
N PRO A 748 5.18 3.48 39.88
CA PRO A 748 6.42 3.46 40.67
C PRO A 748 7.24 2.18 40.49
N ALA A 749 6.58 1.01 40.40
CA ALA A 749 7.26 -0.27 40.19
C ALA A 749 8.00 -0.32 38.83
N GLU A 750 7.33 0.08 37.74
CA GLU A 750 7.96 0.13 36.41
C GLU A 750 9.11 1.14 36.37
N SER A 751 8.94 2.30 37.01
CA SER A 751 9.98 3.33 37.08
C SER A 751 11.21 2.80 37.84
N LEU A 752 11.02 2.09 38.96
CA LEU A 752 12.13 1.49 39.71
C LEU A 752 12.89 0.42 38.90
N ILE A 753 12.18 -0.35 38.06
CA ILE A 753 12.81 -1.28 37.11
C ILE A 753 13.69 -0.53 36.11
N GLN A 754 13.23 0.59 35.56
CA GLN A 754 14.03 1.41 34.65
C GLN A 754 15.24 2.07 35.33
N VAL A 755 15.13 2.49 36.60
CA VAL A 755 16.27 2.95 37.41
C VAL A 755 17.29 1.82 37.57
N ALA A 756 16.85 0.61 37.92
CA ALA A 756 17.74 -0.53 38.06
C ALA A 756 18.46 -0.86 36.74
N LEU A 757 17.74 -0.81 35.61
CA LEU A 757 18.32 -1.04 34.29
C LEU A 757 19.32 0.05 33.88
N ALA A 758 19.06 1.32 34.23
CA ALA A 758 20.01 2.42 34.02
C ALA A 758 21.31 2.20 34.81
N ARG A 759 21.18 1.91 36.11
CA ARG A 759 22.32 1.64 37.02
C ARG A 759 23.09 0.39 36.64
N PHE A 760 22.44 -0.61 36.05
CA PHE A 760 23.08 -1.84 35.62
C PHE A 760 24.08 -1.63 34.49
N GLU A 761 23.93 -0.58 33.67
CA GLU A 761 24.94 -0.21 32.67
C GLU A 761 26.26 0.28 33.31
N ASP A 762 26.16 0.92 34.48
CA ASP A 762 27.30 1.56 35.15
C ASP A 762 27.93 0.63 36.20
N ASP A 763 27.11 -0.08 36.99
CA ASP A 763 27.52 -1.10 37.95
C ASP A 763 26.56 -2.32 37.92
N PRO A 764 26.84 -3.33 37.06
CA PRO A 764 26.04 -4.54 36.95
C PRO A 764 25.91 -5.35 38.24
N ALA A 765 26.86 -5.22 39.17
CA ALA A 765 26.89 -6.01 40.40
C ALA A 765 25.98 -5.42 41.48
N ALA A 766 25.99 -4.08 41.64
CA ALA A 766 25.19 -3.39 42.64
C ALA A 766 23.74 -3.12 42.18
N ALA A 767 23.51 -2.93 40.88
CA ALA A 767 22.21 -2.52 40.35
C ALA A 767 21.00 -3.39 40.76
N PRO A 768 21.09 -4.74 40.84
CA PRO A 768 19.97 -5.56 41.30
C PRO A 768 19.47 -5.22 42.71
N ALA A 769 20.33 -4.67 43.59
CA ALA A 769 19.92 -4.24 44.93
C ALA A 769 18.92 -3.08 44.91
N THR A 770 18.86 -2.32 43.81
CA THR A 770 17.85 -1.26 43.60
C THR A 770 16.44 -1.84 43.65
N LEU A 771 16.25 -3.08 43.19
CA LEU A 771 14.95 -3.74 43.17
C LEU A 771 14.53 -4.23 44.57
N ASP A 772 15.47 -4.50 45.47
CA ASP A 772 15.17 -5.01 46.81
C ASP A 772 14.42 -3.96 47.67
N ALA A 773 14.43 -2.68 47.24
CA ALA A 773 13.63 -1.60 47.84
C ALA A 773 12.12 -1.72 47.57
N ASP A 774 11.70 -2.46 46.54
CA ASP A 774 10.29 -2.67 46.23
C ASP A 774 9.67 -3.69 47.19
N ARG A 775 8.49 -3.38 47.74
CA ARG A 775 7.75 -4.31 48.60
C ARG A 775 7.05 -5.41 47.78
N SER A 776 6.74 -5.16 46.51
CA SER A 776 6.09 -6.09 45.60
C SER A 776 7.06 -7.16 45.09
N GLY A 777 6.87 -8.41 45.52
CA GLY A 777 7.64 -9.55 44.98
C GLY A 777 7.47 -9.73 43.47
N THR A 778 6.28 -9.40 42.93
CA THR A 778 6.01 -9.44 41.49
C THR A 778 6.87 -8.43 40.74
N ALA A 779 6.98 -7.20 41.25
CA ALA A 779 7.82 -6.17 40.64
C ALA A 779 9.31 -6.54 40.70
N ARG A 780 9.77 -7.06 41.84
CA ARG A 780 11.16 -7.56 41.98
C ARG A 780 11.49 -8.65 40.99
N ALA A 781 10.63 -9.67 40.86
CA ALA A 781 10.81 -10.76 39.91
C ALA A 781 10.87 -10.25 38.46
N ARG A 782 9.94 -9.38 38.05
CA ARG A 782 9.94 -8.75 36.72
C ARG A 782 11.20 -7.91 36.47
N GLY A 783 11.63 -7.13 37.46
CA GLY A 783 12.86 -6.35 37.37
C GLY A 783 14.09 -7.22 37.19
N LEU A 784 14.20 -8.33 37.93
CA LEU A 784 15.31 -9.29 37.78
C LEU A 784 15.30 -9.98 36.41
N ILE A 785 14.12 -10.29 35.87
CA ILE A 785 13.95 -10.80 34.51
C ILE A 785 14.43 -9.76 33.49
N ALA A 786 14.01 -8.50 33.62
CA ALA A 786 14.44 -7.41 32.74
C ALA A 786 15.97 -7.18 32.81
N LEU A 787 16.56 -7.26 34.01
CA LEU A 787 18.02 -7.20 34.19
C LEU A 787 18.71 -8.40 33.52
N ALA A 788 18.15 -9.61 33.61
CA ALA A 788 18.68 -10.78 32.92
C ALA A 788 18.61 -10.60 31.39
N ASP A 789 17.52 -10.01 30.89
CA ASP A 789 17.33 -9.67 29.49
C ASP A 789 18.34 -8.61 29.02
N LEU A 790 18.74 -7.64 29.84
CA LEU A 790 19.83 -6.71 29.49
C LEU A 790 21.22 -7.35 29.61
N ALA A 791 21.44 -8.13 30.67
CA ALA A 791 22.69 -8.85 30.94
C ALA A 791 23.08 -9.77 29.79
N ALA A 792 22.10 -10.39 29.13
CA ALA A 792 22.34 -11.22 27.96
C ALA A 792 23.01 -10.47 26.77
N THR A 793 23.03 -9.12 26.78
CA THR A 793 23.78 -8.31 25.80
C THR A 793 25.07 -7.74 26.38
N ILE A 794 25.06 -7.21 27.61
CA ILE A 794 26.19 -6.43 28.14
C ILE A 794 26.96 -7.09 29.30
N ALA A 795 26.40 -8.12 29.95
CA ALA A 795 27.04 -8.88 31.03
C ALA A 795 26.57 -10.36 31.02
N PRO A 796 26.89 -11.15 29.97
CA PRO A 796 26.27 -12.46 29.76
C PRO A 796 26.52 -13.46 30.89
N ASP A 797 27.65 -13.34 31.59
CA ASP A 797 28.04 -14.13 32.76
C ASP A 797 27.07 -13.97 33.94
N ARG A 798 26.40 -12.82 34.06
CA ARG A 798 25.47 -12.50 35.16
C ARG A 798 24.04 -12.98 34.90
N ARG A 799 23.68 -13.22 33.64
CA ARG A 799 22.31 -13.58 33.24
C ARG A 799 21.75 -14.76 34.04
N ALA A 800 22.53 -15.83 34.18
CA ALA A 800 22.08 -17.05 34.83
C ALA A 800 21.67 -16.81 36.30
N GLY A 801 22.48 -16.09 37.07
CA GLY A 801 22.21 -15.78 38.47
C GLY A 801 21.03 -14.83 38.67
N LEU A 802 20.78 -13.92 37.72
CA LEU A 802 19.60 -13.05 37.74
C LEU A 802 18.30 -13.85 37.54
N LEU A 803 18.29 -14.81 36.61
CA LEU A 803 17.14 -15.72 36.43
C LEU A 803 16.91 -16.62 37.65
N ASP A 804 17.98 -17.11 38.30
CA ASP A 804 17.87 -17.91 39.52
C ASP A 804 17.24 -17.10 40.67
N ARG A 805 17.62 -15.82 40.81
CA ARG A 805 16.97 -14.90 41.78
C ARG A 805 15.52 -14.64 41.40
N ALA A 806 15.21 -14.41 40.13
CA ALA A 806 13.86 -14.13 39.67
C ALA A 806 12.88 -15.27 39.97
N VAL A 807 13.28 -16.53 39.71
CA VAL A 807 12.43 -17.69 40.04
C VAL A 807 12.31 -17.87 41.56
N ALA A 808 13.35 -17.56 42.33
CA ALA A 808 13.27 -17.58 43.80
C ALA A 808 12.25 -16.55 44.33
N GLU A 809 12.20 -15.35 43.75
CA GLU A 809 11.16 -14.36 44.07
C GLU A 809 9.76 -14.84 43.66
N ALA A 810 9.61 -15.40 42.45
CA ALA A 810 8.34 -15.93 41.97
C ALA A 810 7.78 -17.04 42.90
N ARG A 811 8.64 -17.93 43.38
CA ARG A 811 8.27 -19.01 44.31
C ARG A 811 7.70 -18.51 45.64
N ARG A 812 8.14 -17.34 46.11
CA ARG A 812 7.70 -16.72 47.37
C ARG A 812 6.31 -16.07 47.28
N LEU A 813 5.77 -15.88 46.07
CA LEU A 813 4.45 -15.26 45.90
C LEU A 813 3.35 -16.15 46.48
N GLU A 814 2.36 -15.53 47.11
CA GLU A 814 1.18 -16.25 47.62
C GLU A 814 0.12 -16.44 46.53
N ASP A 815 0.01 -15.46 45.61
CA ASP A 815 -0.91 -15.53 44.48
C ASP A 815 -0.45 -16.59 43.45
N PRO A 816 -1.22 -17.67 43.25
CA PRO A 816 -0.86 -18.72 42.31
C PRO A 816 -0.82 -18.24 40.86
N GLU A 817 -1.62 -17.23 40.48
CA GLU A 817 -1.63 -16.70 39.11
C GLU A 817 -0.32 -15.95 38.80
N ALA A 818 0.02 -14.93 39.59
CA ALA A 818 1.28 -14.20 39.43
C ALA A 818 2.51 -15.12 39.52
N LYS A 819 2.48 -16.14 40.40
CA LYS A 819 3.53 -17.15 40.50
C LYS A 819 3.72 -17.91 39.19
N LEU A 820 2.65 -18.44 38.62
CA LEU A 820 2.69 -19.22 37.37
C LEU A 820 3.17 -18.37 36.19
N VAL A 821 2.69 -17.14 36.08
CA VAL A 821 3.12 -16.20 35.02
C VAL A 821 4.63 -16.00 35.06
N LEU A 822 5.18 -15.64 36.22
CA LEU A 822 6.61 -15.34 36.36
C LEU A 822 7.50 -16.58 36.22
N MET A 823 7.06 -17.73 36.76
CA MET A 823 7.76 -18.99 36.54
C MET A 823 7.80 -19.38 35.05
N GLY A 824 6.69 -19.14 34.34
CA GLY A 824 6.60 -19.34 32.88
C GLY A 824 7.55 -18.42 32.12
N GLU A 825 7.60 -17.13 32.48
CA GLU A 825 8.51 -16.16 31.86
C GLU A 825 9.99 -16.50 32.04
N VAL A 826 10.39 -16.98 33.22
CA VAL A 826 11.76 -17.46 33.47
C VAL A 826 12.04 -18.74 32.68
N ALA A 827 11.10 -19.70 32.69
CA ALA A 827 11.25 -20.94 31.94
C ALA A 827 11.38 -20.69 30.42
N ASP A 828 10.57 -19.80 29.84
CA ASP A 828 10.65 -19.43 28.42
C ASP A 828 12.04 -18.88 28.06
N ARG A 829 12.62 -18.00 28.88
CA ARG A 829 13.97 -17.44 28.66
C ARG A 829 15.08 -18.47 28.76
N LEU A 830 14.92 -19.48 29.61
CA LEU A 830 15.83 -20.62 29.68
C LEU A 830 15.67 -21.51 28.43
N LEU A 831 14.44 -21.77 27.97
CA LEU A 831 14.16 -22.52 26.75
C LEU A 831 14.70 -21.83 25.49
N GLU A 832 14.59 -20.50 25.39
CA GLU A 832 15.16 -19.70 24.30
C GLU A 832 16.68 -19.81 24.20
N SER A 833 17.35 -20.05 25.34
CA SER A 833 18.78 -20.30 25.46
C SER A 833 19.13 -21.80 25.41
N PHE A 834 18.15 -22.66 25.12
CA PHE A 834 18.26 -24.13 25.09
C PHE A 834 18.66 -24.79 26.42
N GLU A 835 18.37 -24.14 27.56
CA GLU A 835 18.68 -24.60 28.91
C GLU A 835 17.53 -25.43 29.50
N LEU A 836 17.12 -26.50 28.79
CA LEU A 836 15.98 -27.35 29.17
C LEU A 836 16.12 -27.94 30.57
N ASP A 837 17.33 -28.33 30.98
CA ASP A 837 17.60 -28.92 32.29
C ASP A 837 17.31 -27.96 33.45
N ARG A 838 17.45 -26.65 33.22
CA ARG A 838 17.11 -25.59 34.19
C ARG A 838 15.63 -25.21 34.12
N ALA A 839 15.03 -25.22 32.93
CA ALA A 839 13.61 -24.90 32.75
C ALA A 839 12.67 -26.00 33.27
N ALA A 840 13.02 -27.27 33.06
CA ALA A 840 12.14 -28.40 33.35
C ALA A 840 11.74 -28.52 34.84
N PRO A 841 12.62 -28.33 35.84
CA PRO A 841 12.22 -28.29 37.25
C PRO A 841 11.19 -27.20 37.55
N ILE A 842 11.36 -26.00 36.99
CA ILE A 842 10.45 -24.86 37.17
C ILE A 842 9.05 -25.21 36.61
N LEU A 843 9.01 -25.76 35.40
CA LEU A 843 7.75 -26.15 34.74
C LEU A 843 7.04 -27.29 35.48
N ARG A 844 7.76 -28.28 36.02
CA ARG A 844 7.17 -29.36 36.82
C ARG A 844 6.59 -28.84 38.14
N GLU A 845 7.28 -27.92 38.80
CA GLU A 845 6.81 -27.26 40.02
C GLU A 845 5.55 -26.43 39.76
N GLY A 846 5.55 -25.58 38.72
CA GLY A 846 4.37 -24.79 38.36
C GLY A 846 3.18 -25.66 37.93
N ARG A 847 3.41 -26.81 37.29
CA ARG A 847 2.34 -27.79 37.01
C ARG A 847 1.66 -28.28 38.28
N GLN A 848 2.40 -28.45 39.38
CA GLN A 848 1.81 -28.83 40.66
C GLN A 848 0.96 -27.69 41.24
N VAL A 849 1.47 -26.46 41.22
CA VAL A 849 0.70 -25.26 41.61
C VAL A 849 -0.60 -25.14 40.81
N LEU A 850 -0.56 -25.43 39.51
CA LEU A 850 -1.72 -25.40 38.63
C LEU A 850 -2.75 -26.48 38.95
N LYS A 851 -2.32 -27.69 39.37
CA LYS A 851 -3.23 -28.76 39.79
C LYS A 851 -3.97 -28.40 41.09
N ASP A 852 -3.30 -27.68 41.97
CA ASP A 852 -3.82 -27.32 43.30
C ASP A 852 -4.67 -26.03 43.26
N ALA A 853 -4.73 -25.34 42.11
CA ALA A 853 -5.49 -24.12 41.90
C ALA A 853 -7.02 -24.37 41.75
N LYS A 854 -7.84 -23.38 42.15
CA LYS A 854 -9.31 -23.48 42.07
C LYS A 854 -9.81 -23.62 40.62
N PRO A 855 -10.87 -24.42 40.36
CA PRO A 855 -11.56 -24.41 39.08
C PRO A 855 -12.10 -23.01 38.79
N GLY A 856 -11.66 -22.40 37.68
CA GLY A 856 -12.02 -21.01 37.33
C GLY A 856 -10.87 -20.02 37.32
N LEU A 857 -9.62 -20.47 37.52
CA LEU A 857 -8.42 -19.72 37.14
C LEU A 857 -8.41 -19.54 35.59
N PHE A 858 -9.25 -18.64 35.08
CA PHE A 858 -9.39 -18.33 33.65
C PHE A 858 -8.59 -17.06 33.30
N ALA A 859 -8.11 -16.82 32.08
CA ALA A 859 -7.76 -17.66 30.94
C ALA A 859 -7.15 -16.73 29.87
N TYR A 860 -6.07 -16.02 30.19
CA TYR A 860 -5.21 -15.32 29.21
C TYR A 860 -3.82 -15.10 29.78
N GLN A 861 -3.75 -14.67 31.05
CA GLN A 861 -2.49 -14.36 31.70
C GLN A 861 -1.62 -15.61 31.96
N VAL A 862 -2.23 -16.76 32.31
CA VAL A 862 -1.49 -18.03 32.58
C VAL A 862 -1.20 -18.84 31.31
N ALA A 863 -1.76 -18.49 30.16
CA ALA A 863 -1.55 -19.23 28.91
C ALA A 863 -0.06 -19.38 28.52
N PRO A 864 0.81 -18.35 28.65
CA PRO A 864 2.24 -18.50 28.42
C PRO A 864 2.91 -19.61 29.24
N PHE A 865 2.50 -19.81 30.50
CA PHE A 865 2.99 -20.93 31.31
C PHE A 865 2.52 -22.28 30.72
N GLY A 866 1.24 -22.34 30.32
CA GLY A 866 0.65 -23.50 29.63
C GLY A 866 1.39 -23.87 28.34
N GLU A 867 1.71 -22.88 27.51
CA GLU A 867 2.50 -23.04 26.30
C GLU A 867 3.92 -23.56 26.61
N ALA A 868 4.56 -23.02 27.65
CA ALA A 868 5.91 -23.43 28.06
C ALA A 868 5.96 -24.88 28.57
N MET A 869 4.88 -25.40 29.16
CA MET A 869 4.79 -26.81 29.56
C MET A 869 4.95 -27.78 28.39
N ALA A 870 4.70 -27.36 27.15
CA ALA A 870 4.90 -28.20 25.97
C ALA A 870 6.36 -28.66 25.79
N ALA A 871 7.33 -27.95 26.38
CA ALA A 871 8.72 -28.39 26.41
C ALA A 871 8.96 -29.64 27.29
N ILE A 872 8.04 -30.01 28.18
CA ILE A 872 8.19 -31.19 29.06
C ILE A 872 7.03 -32.19 28.98
N ASP A 873 5.83 -31.75 28.61
CA ASP A 873 4.62 -32.57 28.53
C ASP A 873 3.58 -31.88 27.61
N LEU A 874 3.71 -32.08 26.29
CA LEU A 874 2.81 -31.49 25.29
C LEU A 874 1.33 -31.91 25.50
N PRO A 875 1.00 -33.19 25.73
CA PRO A 875 -0.39 -33.58 25.99
C PRO A 875 -1.02 -32.86 27.20
N ALA A 876 -0.25 -32.64 28.27
CA ALA A 876 -0.74 -31.87 29.41
C ALA A 876 -0.93 -30.38 29.10
N ALA A 877 -0.07 -29.79 28.27
CA ALA A 877 -0.22 -28.41 27.80
C ALA A 877 -1.50 -28.25 26.95
N GLU A 878 -1.74 -29.15 26.00
CA GLU A 878 -2.96 -29.16 25.18
C GLU A 878 -4.22 -29.33 26.03
N ALA A 879 -4.21 -30.29 26.96
CA ALA A 879 -5.33 -30.54 27.86
C ALA A 879 -5.61 -29.35 28.80
N PHE A 880 -4.60 -28.54 29.13
CA PHE A 880 -4.77 -27.32 29.92
C PHE A 880 -5.42 -26.21 29.10
N LEU A 881 -4.87 -25.90 27.92
CA LEU A 881 -5.37 -24.80 27.08
C LEU A 881 -6.77 -25.10 26.51
N ALA A 882 -7.12 -26.38 26.32
CA ALA A 882 -8.46 -26.80 25.93
C ALA A 882 -9.56 -26.51 26.98
N ARG A 883 -9.21 -26.20 28.24
CA ARG A 883 -10.17 -25.87 29.31
C ARG A 883 -10.67 -24.41 29.27
N ARG A 884 -10.09 -23.57 28.41
CA ARG A 884 -10.52 -22.18 28.20
C ARG A 884 -11.93 -22.18 27.58
N ALA A 885 -12.90 -21.50 28.22
CA ALA A 885 -14.29 -21.47 27.78
C ALA A 885 -14.44 -20.73 26.42
N PRO A 886 -15.27 -21.22 25.47
CA PRO A 886 -15.57 -20.52 24.22
C PRO A 886 -16.38 -19.26 24.51
N GLY A 887 -15.95 -18.11 23.99
CA GLY A 887 -16.51 -16.83 24.41
C GLY A 887 -16.43 -15.67 23.41
N GLY A 888 -15.93 -15.87 22.19
CA GLY A 888 -15.84 -14.78 21.20
C GLY A 888 -15.69 -15.22 19.75
N SER A 889 -15.77 -14.26 18.82
CA SER A 889 -15.68 -14.46 17.37
C SER A 889 -14.26 -14.77 16.84
N ASP A 890 -13.20 -14.70 17.68
CA ASP A 890 -11.79 -14.97 17.33
C ASP A 890 -11.24 -16.29 17.93
N ASP A 891 -12.12 -17.21 18.30
CA ASP A 891 -11.79 -18.47 19.00
C ASP A 891 -10.82 -19.38 18.22
N GLU A 892 -10.86 -19.37 16.88
CA GLU A 892 -9.93 -20.15 16.05
C GLU A 892 -8.53 -19.54 16.02
N GLY A 893 -8.42 -18.21 15.90
CA GLY A 893 -7.13 -17.51 15.88
C GLY A 893 -6.35 -17.71 17.18
N VAL A 894 -7.02 -17.62 18.33
CA VAL A 894 -6.39 -17.85 19.64
C VAL A 894 -5.86 -19.28 19.78
N ARG A 895 -6.64 -20.29 19.38
CA ARG A 895 -6.18 -21.70 19.42
C ARG A 895 -4.96 -21.94 18.53
N MET A 896 -4.89 -21.29 17.37
CA MET A 896 -3.73 -21.44 16.47
C MET A 896 -2.48 -20.74 17.01
N ARG A 897 -2.62 -19.59 17.67
CA ARG A 897 -1.52 -18.92 18.38
C ARG A 897 -0.96 -19.82 19.50
N ASP A 898 -1.84 -20.36 20.33
CA ASP A 898 -1.49 -21.28 21.41
C ASP A 898 -0.75 -22.52 20.87
N ARG A 899 -1.26 -23.13 19.79
CA ARG A 899 -0.59 -24.26 19.11
C ARG A 899 0.78 -23.90 18.54
N GLY A 900 0.89 -22.75 17.90
CA GLY A 900 2.17 -22.24 17.40
C GLY A 900 3.17 -22.04 18.53
N ALA A 901 2.73 -21.45 19.63
CA ALA A 901 3.55 -21.26 20.81
C ALA A 901 4.01 -22.59 21.42
N MET A 902 3.13 -23.58 21.55
CA MET A 902 3.47 -24.93 22.03
C MET A 902 4.48 -25.62 21.09
N ALA A 903 4.30 -25.53 19.77
CA ALA A 903 5.22 -26.13 18.80
C ALA A 903 6.66 -25.61 18.98
N ILE A 904 6.80 -24.31 19.22
CA ILE A 904 8.11 -23.66 19.43
C ILE A 904 8.82 -24.21 20.66
N ARG A 905 8.09 -24.46 21.76
CA ARG A 905 8.68 -24.97 23.01
C ARG A 905 8.90 -26.48 22.95
N ALA A 906 7.96 -27.23 22.38
CA ALA A 906 8.11 -28.67 22.13
C ALA A 906 9.32 -28.96 21.25
N ALA A 907 9.66 -28.09 20.29
CA ALA A 907 10.84 -28.25 19.43
C ALA A 907 12.16 -28.37 20.21
N VAL A 908 12.22 -27.84 21.43
CA VAL A 908 13.40 -27.97 22.28
C VAL A 908 13.57 -29.42 22.76
N SER A 909 12.50 -30.18 23.04
CA SER A 909 12.60 -31.52 23.66
C SER A 909 12.10 -32.66 22.78
N ASP A 910 11.04 -32.45 22.01
CA ASP A 910 10.40 -33.41 21.10
C ASP A 910 10.24 -32.80 19.69
N PRO A 911 11.29 -32.87 18.85
CA PRO A 911 11.25 -32.37 17.47
C PRO A 911 10.16 -33.04 16.62
N ALA A 912 9.83 -34.31 16.89
CA ALA A 912 8.82 -35.04 16.12
C ALA A 912 7.42 -34.49 16.38
N ALA A 913 7.08 -34.19 17.65
CA ALA A 913 5.82 -33.53 17.98
C ALA A 913 5.75 -32.11 17.42
N ALA A 914 6.82 -31.33 17.54
CA ALA A 914 6.89 -29.99 16.99
C ALA A 914 6.69 -29.97 15.46
N GLY A 915 7.30 -30.91 14.74
CA GLY A 915 7.12 -31.08 13.30
C GLY A 915 5.71 -31.50 12.88
N ARG A 916 4.94 -32.18 13.75
CA ARG A 916 3.51 -32.44 13.52
C ARG A 916 2.69 -31.15 13.61
N LEU A 917 2.85 -30.41 14.71
CA LEU A 917 2.15 -29.14 14.92
C LEU A 917 2.48 -28.11 13.83
N ALA A 918 3.74 -28.04 13.38
CA ALA A 918 4.16 -27.18 12.27
C ALA A 918 3.39 -27.45 10.96
N ARG A 919 3.15 -28.72 10.63
CA ARG A 919 2.39 -29.10 9.42
C ARG A 919 0.91 -28.74 9.52
N GLU A 920 0.33 -28.81 10.70
CA GLU A 920 -1.06 -28.41 10.94
C GLU A 920 -1.25 -26.90 10.72
N LEU A 921 -0.30 -26.09 11.20
CA LEU A 921 -0.34 -24.62 11.07
C LEU A 921 -0.26 -24.13 9.62
N ARG A 922 0.29 -24.92 8.69
CA ARG A 922 0.39 -24.58 7.25
C ARG A 922 -0.97 -24.48 6.57
N HIS A 923 -1.95 -25.28 6.99
CA HIS A 923 -3.20 -25.45 6.25
C HIS A 923 -4.31 -24.47 6.65
N VAL A 924 -4.01 -23.47 7.50
CA VAL A 924 -5.01 -22.55 8.06
C VAL A 924 -5.04 -21.24 7.26
N PRO A 925 -6.16 -20.92 6.56
CA PRO A 925 -6.31 -19.65 5.86
C PRO A 925 -6.22 -18.46 6.82
N ASN A 926 -5.56 -17.37 6.40
CA ASN A 926 -5.48 -16.08 7.12
C ASN A 926 -4.71 -16.08 8.46
N PHE A 927 -3.93 -17.11 8.81
CA PHE A 927 -3.02 -17.05 9.96
C PHE A 927 -1.69 -16.36 9.58
N SER A 928 -1.68 -15.03 9.70
CA SER A 928 -0.55 -14.16 9.30
C SER A 928 0.77 -14.48 10.01
N GLU A 929 0.72 -15.05 11.22
CA GLU A 929 1.91 -15.33 12.04
C GLU A 929 2.58 -16.70 11.76
N SER A 930 1.96 -17.54 10.91
CA SER A 930 2.43 -18.91 10.62
C SER A 930 3.90 -18.98 10.23
N GLN A 931 4.38 -18.07 9.36
CA GLN A 931 5.75 -18.07 8.86
C GLN A 931 6.78 -17.85 9.97
N ALA A 932 6.53 -16.89 10.87
CA ALA A 932 7.42 -16.61 12.00
C ALA A 932 7.47 -17.78 13.00
N VAL A 933 6.33 -18.44 13.22
CA VAL A 933 6.26 -19.65 14.04
C VAL A 933 7.06 -20.79 13.43
N LEU A 934 6.93 -21.04 12.12
CA LEU A 934 7.68 -22.10 11.44
C LEU A 934 9.20 -21.89 11.50
N LEU A 935 9.67 -20.66 11.32
CA LEU A 935 11.08 -20.30 11.48
C LEU A 935 11.60 -20.62 12.91
N ARG A 936 10.79 -20.31 13.93
CA ARG A 936 11.10 -20.60 15.34
C ARG A 936 11.17 -22.09 15.64
N VAL A 937 10.19 -22.84 15.15
CA VAL A 937 10.14 -24.29 15.31
C VAL A 937 11.38 -24.92 14.66
N ALA A 938 11.69 -24.56 13.42
CA ALA A 938 12.85 -25.07 12.71
C ALA A 938 14.17 -24.74 13.44
N ARG A 939 14.36 -23.48 13.87
CA ARG A 939 15.53 -23.07 14.67
C ARG A 939 15.71 -23.94 15.90
N ASN A 940 14.63 -24.15 16.66
CA ASN A 940 14.70 -24.89 17.91
C ASN A 940 14.95 -26.40 17.70
N MET A 941 14.39 -26.98 16.63
CA MET A 941 14.62 -28.38 16.25
C MET A 941 16.08 -28.63 15.82
N ALA A 942 16.74 -27.69 15.16
CA ALA A 942 18.02 -27.90 14.48
C ALA A 942 19.19 -28.37 15.37
N ARG A 943 19.11 -28.16 16.69
CA ARG A 943 20.10 -28.69 17.64
C ARG A 943 20.03 -30.22 17.78
N ARG A 944 18.83 -30.80 17.65
CA ARG A 944 18.55 -32.23 17.87
C ARG A 944 18.20 -32.98 16.57
N ASP A 945 17.48 -32.32 15.66
CA ASP A 945 16.97 -32.91 14.41
C ASP A 945 17.09 -31.88 13.26
N LEU A 946 18.26 -31.83 12.64
CA LEU A 946 18.51 -30.95 11.48
C LEU A 946 17.68 -31.34 10.24
N PRO A 947 17.53 -32.62 9.87
CA PRO A 947 16.66 -33.02 8.77
C PRO A 947 15.19 -32.58 8.97
N GLY A 948 14.63 -32.81 10.17
CA GLY A 948 13.28 -32.35 10.49
C GLY A 948 13.15 -30.83 10.48
N ALA A 949 14.15 -30.10 10.98
CA ALA A 949 14.18 -28.65 10.91
C ALA A 949 14.15 -28.13 9.46
N ARG A 950 14.94 -28.73 8.55
CA ARG A 950 14.89 -28.41 7.12
C ARG A 950 13.52 -28.70 6.50
N ALA A 951 12.92 -29.84 6.85
CA ALA A 951 11.57 -30.18 6.38
C ALA A 951 10.50 -29.18 6.86
N VAL A 952 10.65 -28.59 8.06
CA VAL A 952 9.79 -27.50 8.53
C VAL A 952 10.01 -26.22 7.72
N LEU A 953 11.25 -25.89 7.34
CA LEU A 953 11.51 -24.75 6.46
C LEU A 953 10.88 -24.92 5.07
N ASP A 954 10.84 -26.14 4.54
CA ASP A 954 10.20 -26.42 3.25
C ASP A 954 8.66 -26.18 3.28
N LEU A 955 8.04 -26.07 4.47
CA LEU A 955 6.64 -25.68 4.61
C LEU A 955 6.38 -24.19 4.29
N LEU A 956 7.44 -23.36 4.33
CA LEU A 956 7.37 -21.95 3.97
C LEU A 956 7.16 -21.77 2.45
N ASP A 957 7.54 -22.76 1.66
CA ASP A 957 7.32 -22.78 0.21
C ASP A 957 5.84 -23.07 -0.09
N GLY A 958 5.13 -22.05 -0.60
CA GLY A 958 3.70 -22.12 -0.96
C GLY A 958 2.70 -21.60 0.10
N ALA A 959 3.17 -21.10 1.24
CA ALA A 959 2.32 -20.46 2.27
C ALA A 959 1.97 -18.99 1.94
N ALA A 960 1.54 -18.73 0.70
CA ALA A 960 1.07 -17.42 0.28
C ALA A 960 -0.35 -17.21 0.82
N THR A 961 -0.52 -16.30 1.77
CA THR A 961 -1.80 -15.65 2.03
C THR A 961 -2.31 -15.01 0.73
N PRO A 962 -3.63 -14.95 0.48
CA PRO A 962 -4.16 -14.23 -0.69
C PRO A 962 -3.62 -12.79 -0.72
N GLY A 963 -2.84 -12.46 -1.75
CA GLY A 963 -2.21 -11.14 -1.92
C GLY A 963 -0.75 -11.02 -1.47
N ALA A 964 -0.18 -12.02 -0.77
CA ALA A 964 1.25 -12.04 -0.43
C ALA A 964 2.02 -12.90 -1.44
N THR A 965 3.03 -12.34 -2.11
CA THR A 965 3.95 -13.12 -2.93
C THR A 965 4.68 -14.14 -2.06
N ALA A 966 4.69 -15.42 -2.44
CA ALA A 966 5.53 -16.44 -1.78
C ALA A 966 6.96 -15.90 -1.67
N SER A 967 7.44 -15.70 -0.45
CA SER A 967 8.71 -15.02 -0.24
C SER A 967 9.87 -15.99 -0.33
N GLY A 968 10.58 -15.96 -1.47
CA GLY A 968 11.76 -16.79 -1.71
C GLY A 968 12.91 -16.56 -0.71
N SER A 969 12.85 -15.52 0.15
CA SER A 969 13.89 -15.22 1.14
C SER A 969 13.68 -15.89 2.51
N LEU A 970 12.47 -16.37 2.83
CA LEU A 970 12.16 -16.91 4.15
C LEU A 970 12.91 -18.21 4.46
N ARG A 971 12.91 -19.16 3.52
CA ARG A 971 13.63 -20.43 3.68
C ARG A 971 15.15 -20.21 3.83
N PRO A 972 15.82 -19.43 2.97
CA PRO A 972 17.22 -19.06 3.17
C PRO A 972 17.50 -18.36 4.50
N TYR A 973 16.62 -17.45 4.94
CA TYR A 973 16.74 -16.86 6.28
C TYR A 973 16.64 -17.91 7.40
N GLY A 974 15.71 -18.86 7.26
CA GLY A 974 15.58 -20.00 8.15
C GLY A 974 16.86 -20.84 8.26
N LEU A 975 17.59 -21.05 7.16
CA LEU A 975 18.89 -21.75 7.18
C LEU A 975 19.92 -21.01 8.04
N ALA A 976 19.93 -19.68 8.01
CA ALA A 976 20.82 -18.88 8.88
C ALA A 976 20.44 -19.01 10.36
N LEU A 977 19.15 -19.12 10.68
CA LEU A 977 18.70 -19.41 12.05
C LEU A 977 19.12 -20.82 12.50
N LEU A 978 19.14 -21.80 11.59
CA LEU A 978 19.64 -23.14 11.90
C LEU A 978 21.16 -23.11 12.16
N ALA A 979 21.90 -22.31 11.38
CA ALA A 979 23.32 -22.07 11.60
C ALA A 979 23.58 -21.46 13.00
N ASP A 980 22.82 -20.43 13.40
CA ASP A 980 22.89 -19.83 14.74
C ASP A 980 22.68 -20.89 15.84
N ALA A 981 21.60 -21.69 15.73
CA ALA A 981 21.27 -22.71 16.72
C ALA A 981 22.34 -23.81 16.84
N ARG A 982 23.02 -24.15 15.73
CA ARG A 982 24.07 -25.18 15.70
C ARG A 982 25.47 -24.66 16.01
N ALA A 983 25.69 -23.35 16.00
CA ALA A 983 27.01 -22.74 16.15
C ALA A 983 27.82 -23.25 17.36
N ALA A 984 27.16 -23.54 18.47
CA ALA A 984 27.81 -24.03 19.70
C ALA A 984 28.06 -25.56 19.71
N ILE A 985 27.39 -26.34 18.86
CA ILE A 985 27.48 -27.81 18.83
C ILE A 985 28.33 -28.30 17.66
N ASP A 986 28.16 -27.67 16.49
CA ASP A 986 28.74 -28.09 15.22
C ASP A 986 29.09 -26.84 14.39
N PRO A 987 30.24 -26.19 14.71
CA PRO A 987 30.63 -24.94 14.07
C PRO A 987 30.87 -25.08 12.55
N ASP A 988 31.41 -26.20 12.10
CA ASP A 988 31.69 -26.45 10.67
C ASP A 988 30.39 -26.63 9.88
N GLY A 989 29.46 -27.44 10.39
CA GLY A 989 28.12 -27.56 9.80
C GLY A 989 27.36 -26.24 9.82
N ALA A 990 27.50 -25.44 10.88
CA ALA A 990 26.90 -24.10 10.97
C ALA A 990 27.47 -23.13 9.91
N ARG A 991 28.78 -23.16 9.63
CA ARG A 991 29.37 -22.38 8.53
C ARG A 991 28.77 -22.78 7.17
N GLY A 992 28.63 -24.08 6.91
CA GLY A 992 28.02 -24.57 5.67
C GLY A 992 26.56 -24.14 5.50
N LEU A 993 25.76 -24.19 6.57
CA LEU A 993 24.38 -23.67 6.58
C LEU A 993 24.32 -22.16 6.34
N LEU A 994 25.27 -21.40 6.90
CA LEU A 994 25.36 -19.96 6.69
C LEU A 994 25.74 -19.62 5.24
N ASP A 995 26.64 -20.39 4.63
CA ASP A 995 26.98 -20.26 3.20
C ASP A 995 25.76 -20.52 2.30
N GLU A 996 25.02 -21.60 2.58
CA GLU A 996 23.78 -21.96 1.87
C GLU A 996 22.71 -20.86 2.03
N ALA A 997 22.58 -20.29 3.23
CA ALA A 997 21.65 -19.20 3.51
C ALA A 997 21.96 -17.95 2.67
N PHE A 998 23.21 -17.48 2.63
CA PHE A 998 23.58 -16.31 1.83
C PHE A 998 23.43 -16.56 0.33
N ALA A 999 23.74 -17.77 -0.16
CA ALA A 999 23.52 -18.14 -1.55
C ALA A 999 22.02 -18.13 -1.93
N GLY A 1000 21.18 -18.70 -1.07
CA GLY A 1000 19.71 -18.69 -1.26
C GLY A 1000 19.12 -17.28 -1.18
N LEU A 1001 19.58 -16.46 -0.23
CA LEU A 1001 19.17 -15.05 -0.12
C LEU A 1001 19.57 -14.27 -1.38
N ARG A 1002 20.77 -14.51 -1.91
CA ARG A 1002 21.24 -13.89 -3.16
C ARG A 1002 20.35 -14.26 -4.34
N ALA A 1003 20.07 -15.56 -4.52
CA ALA A 1003 19.18 -16.03 -5.58
C ALA A 1003 17.76 -15.44 -5.44
N ALA A 1004 17.25 -15.30 -4.21
CA ALA A 1004 15.97 -14.67 -3.95
C ALA A 1004 15.94 -13.18 -4.35
N ALA A 1005 17.03 -12.44 -4.12
CA ALA A 1005 17.15 -11.05 -4.58
C ALA A 1005 17.25 -10.94 -6.10
N GLU A 1006 17.97 -11.85 -6.76
CA GLU A 1006 18.14 -11.84 -8.22
C GLU A 1006 16.87 -12.23 -8.99
N ALA A 1007 15.93 -12.94 -8.34
CA ALA A 1007 14.66 -13.34 -8.95
C ALA A 1007 13.73 -12.16 -9.29
N ASP A 1008 13.79 -11.05 -8.53
CA ASP A 1008 13.08 -9.80 -8.82
C ASP A 1008 13.85 -8.61 -8.25
N LEU A 1009 14.68 -7.98 -9.08
CA LEU A 1009 15.48 -6.82 -8.68
C LEU A 1009 14.66 -5.54 -8.52
N THR A 1010 13.39 -5.53 -8.93
CA THR A 1010 12.54 -4.32 -8.94
C THR A 1010 11.74 -4.17 -7.67
N ARG A 1011 11.43 -5.28 -7.00
CA ARG A 1011 10.58 -5.33 -5.81
C ARG A 1011 11.39 -5.73 -4.57
N PRO A 1012 11.17 -5.09 -3.41
CA PRO A 1012 11.72 -5.60 -2.17
C PRO A 1012 11.09 -6.97 -1.85
N THR A 1013 11.90 -7.93 -1.42
CA THR A 1013 11.41 -9.19 -0.83
C THR A 1013 10.85 -8.91 0.57
N TYR A 1014 10.04 -9.82 1.10
CA TYR A 1014 9.56 -9.75 2.49
C TYR A 1014 9.87 -11.04 3.25
N PRO A 1015 10.88 -11.07 4.15
CA PRO A 1015 11.70 -9.95 4.61
C PRO A 1015 12.69 -9.47 3.54
N PRO A 1016 13.12 -8.18 3.60
CA PRO A 1016 14.02 -7.58 2.61
C PRO A 1016 15.43 -8.20 2.70
N VAL A 1017 15.86 -8.87 1.63
CA VAL A 1017 17.14 -9.61 1.57
C VAL A 1017 18.34 -8.77 2.05
N PRO A 1018 18.55 -7.51 1.61
CA PRO A 1018 19.70 -6.71 2.06
C PRO A 1018 19.75 -6.55 3.58
N SER A 1019 18.62 -6.20 4.20
CA SER A 1019 18.55 -6.00 5.65
C SER A 1019 18.70 -7.33 6.39
N VAL A 1020 18.15 -8.43 5.86
CA VAL A 1020 18.38 -9.77 6.40
C VAL A 1020 19.87 -10.13 6.35
N MET A 1021 20.53 -9.96 5.20
CA MET A 1021 21.96 -10.25 5.05
C MET A 1021 22.82 -9.40 5.97
N ALA A 1022 22.57 -8.08 6.04
CA ALA A 1022 23.24 -7.18 6.96
C ALA A 1022 23.00 -7.58 8.42
N GLY A 1023 21.83 -8.15 8.69
CA GLY A 1023 21.47 -8.70 9.97
C GLY A 1023 22.18 -9.93 10.44
N LEU A 1024 22.64 -10.73 9.49
CA LEU A 1024 23.40 -11.94 9.77
C LEU A 1024 24.90 -11.61 9.98
N LEU A 1025 25.35 -10.37 9.79
CA LEU A 1025 26.76 -10.00 9.97
C LEU A 1025 27.31 -10.29 11.37
N PRO A 1026 26.58 -10.12 12.49
CA PRO A 1026 27.05 -10.57 13.82
C PRO A 1026 27.29 -12.08 13.89
N LEU A 1027 26.46 -12.88 13.21
CA LEU A 1027 26.65 -14.32 13.10
C LEU A 1027 27.86 -14.67 12.21
N VAL A 1028 28.07 -13.92 11.12
CA VAL A 1028 29.27 -14.01 10.27
C VAL A 1028 30.52 -13.63 11.06
N GLU A 1029 30.50 -12.55 11.84
CA GLU A 1029 31.60 -12.13 12.72
C GLU A 1029 31.99 -13.25 13.69
N ARG A 1030 31.01 -14.00 14.19
CA ARG A 1030 31.23 -15.13 15.11
C ARG A 1030 31.74 -16.40 14.42
N LEU A 1031 31.24 -16.75 13.24
CA LEU A 1031 31.52 -18.03 12.57
C LEU A 1031 32.57 -17.95 11.45
N GLN A 1032 32.63 -16.83 10.73
CA GLN A 1032 33.43 -16.56 9.53
C GLN A 1032 33.99 -15.11 9.56
N PRO A 1033 34.78 -14.72 10.58
CA PRO A 1033 35.16 -13.32 10.82
C PRO A 1033 35.89 -12.64 9.64
N ASP A 1034 36.66 -13.42 8.87
CA ASP A 1034 37.37 -12.95 7.68
C ASP A 1034 36.45 -12.64 6.49
N ARG A 1035 35.17 -13.06 6.53
CA ARG A 1035 34.18 -12.85 5.47
C ARG A 1035 33.19 -11.71 5.75
N VAL A 1036 33.30 -11.01 6.88
CA VAL A 1036 32.35 -9.93 7.23
C VAL A 1036 32.27 -8.86 6.14
N ALA A 1037 33.42 -8.41 5.61
CA ALA A 1037 33.45 -7.42 4.54
C ALA A 1037 32.82 -7.94 3.24
N GLU A 1038 33.07 -9.20 2.90
CA GLU A 1038 32.48 -9.87 1.73
C GLU A 1038 30.95 -9.92 1.85
N ARG A 1039 30.43 -10.37 3.00
CA ARG A 1039 28.98 -10.48 3.24
C ARG A 1039 28.29 -9.13 3.30
N LEU A 1040 28.97 -8.10 3.79
CA LEU A 1040 28.49 -6.72 3.77
C LEU A 1040 28.29 -6.23 2.33
N TRP A 1041 29.30 -6.39 1.47
CA TRP A 1041 29.19 -5.98 0.06
C TRP A 1041 28.20 -6.84 -0.73
N LEU A 1042 28.08 -8.13 -0.40
CA LEU A 1042 27.03 -8.99 -0.96
C LEU A 1042 25.61 -8.50 -0.59
N ALA A 1043 25.41 -8.04 0.65
CA ALA A 1043 24.13 -7.44 1.06
C ALA A 1043 23.79 -6.19 0.24
N LEU A 1044 24.78 -5.33 0.01
CA LEU A 1044 24.63 -4.11 -0.81
C LEU A 1044 24.36 -4.43 -2.28
N ALA A 1045 24.99 -5.48 -2.81
CA ALA A 1045 24.76 -6.00 -4.14
C ALA A 1045 23.37 -6.63 -4.32
N CYS A 1046 22.61 -6.86 -3.24
CA CYS A 1046 21.25 -7.40 -3.29
C CYS A 1046 20.16 -6.33 -3.17
N ARG A 1047 20.50 -5.04 -3.16
CA ARG A 1047 19.50 -3.96 -3.01
C ARG A 1047 18.56 -3.90 -4.22
N PRO A 1048 17.25 -3.68 -4.00
CA PRO A 1048 16.31 -3.49 -5.10
C PRO A 1048 16.61 -2.18 -5.83
N THR A 1049 16.15 -2.03 -7.07
CA THR A 1049 16.29 -0.80 -7.85
C THR A 1049 15.66 0.40 -7.14
N ARG A 1050 16.25 1.58 -7.33
CA ARG A 1050 15.72 2.82 -6.75
C ARG A 1050 14.67 3.38 -7.70
N ILE A 1051 13.40 3.07 -7.43
CA ILE A 1051 12.28 3.68 -8.14
C ILE A 1051 11.99 5.03 -7.45
N GLU A 1052 12.10 6.12 -8.21
CA GLU A 1052 11.68 7.43 -7.75
C GLU A 1052 10.23 7.72 -8.20
N PRO A 1053 9.38 8.34 -7.36
CA PRO A 1053 9.65 8.77 -5.99
C PRO A 1053 9.78 7.59 -5.02
N LEU A 1054 10.73 7.68 -4.08
CA LEU A 1054 10.99 6.63 -3.09
C LEU A 1054 9.79 6.45 -2.14
N GLU A 1055 9.02 5.38 -2.32
CA GLU A 1055 7.82 5.08 -1.50
C GLU A 1055 8.14 4.97 0.00
N ALA A 1056 7.17 5.29 0.85
CA ALA A 1056 7.33 5.26 2.30
C ALA A 1056 7.76 3.87 2.83
N SER A 1057 7.22 2.79 2.26
CA SER A 1057 7.63 1.41 2.58
C SER A 1057 9.11 1.14 2.32
N ARG A 1058 9.67 1.69 1.24
CA ARG A 1058 11.09 1.56 0.88
C ARG A 1058 12.00 2.39 1.76
N VAL A 1059 11.50 3.49 2.33
CA VAL A 1059 12.24 4.33 3.29
C VAL A 1059 12.58 3.54 4.53
N SER A 1060 11.61 2.84 5.14
CA SER A 1060 11.84 2.04 6.35
C SER A 1060 12.91 0.95 6.11
N THR A 1061 12.79 0.17 5.03
CA THR A 1061 13.81 -0.85 4.69
C THR A 1061 15.20 -0.27 4.46
N THR A 1062 15.29 0.93 3.87
CA THR A 1062 16.57 1.62 3.63
C THR A 1062 17.19 2.09 4.95
N LEU A 1063 16.37 2.59 5.88
CA LEU A 1063 16.82 2.98 7.22
C LEU A 1063 17.30 1.78 8.02
N ASP A 1064 16.58 0.65 7.98
CA ASP A 1064 16.98 -0.59 8.65
C ASP A 1064 18.37 -1.02 8.16
N LEU A 1065 18.56 -1.05 6.84
CA LEU A 1065 19.83 -1.42 6.23
C LEU A 1065 20.95 -0.47 6.64
N ALA A 1066 20.72 0.85 6.60
CA ALA A 1066 21.71 1.83 7.04
C ALA A 1066 22.07 1.66 8.52
N MET A 1067 21.08 1.46 9.39
CA MET A 1067 21.28 1.21 10.82
C MET A 1067 22.15 -0.04 11.05
N LEU A 1068 21.87 -1.14 10.37
CA LEU A 1068 22.62 -2.39 10.48
C LEU A 1068 24.06 -2.26 10.00
N LEU A 1069 24.26 -1.62 8.84
CA LEU A 1069 25.58 -1.40 8.26
C LEU A 1069 26.44 -0.45 9.09
N SER A 1070 25.82 0.48 9.83
CA SER A 1070 26.53 1.47 10.64
C SER A 1070 27.42 0.88 11.73
N ARG A 1071 27.18 -0.39 12.13
CA ARG A 1071 28.04 -1.15 13.05
C ARG A 1071 29.41 -1.46 12.45
N TYR A 1072 29.50 -1.59 11.13
CA TYR A 1072 30.71 -2.05 10.43
C TYR A 1072 31.33 -0.95 9.56
N ASP A 1073 30.52 -0.14 8.87
CA ASP A 1073 31.00 0.95 8.02
C ASP A 1073 29.98 2.10 7.98
N ARG A 1074 30.28 3.20 8.68
CA ARG A 1074 29.41 4.38 8.74
C ARG A 1074 29.38 5.19 7.45
N GLN A 1075 30.43 5.14 6.61
CA GLN A 1075 30.42 5.86 5.33
C GLN A 1075 29.50 5.17 4.32
N VAL A 1076 29.56 3.85 4.27
CA VAL A 1076 28.64 3.01 3.50
C VAL A 1076 27.21 3.19 4.00
N ALA A 1077 27.00 3.12 5.33
CA ALA A 1077 25.69 3.34 5.91
C ALA A 1077 25.11 4.74 5.60
N ALA A 1078 25.96 5.77 5.60
CA ALA A 1078 25.57 7.12 5.19
C ALA A 1078 25.15 7.19 3.72
N ALA A 1079 25.89 6.54 2.82
CA ALA A 1079 25.51 6.47 1.40
C ALA A 1079 24.15 5.77 1.18
N VAL A 1080 23.84 4.73 1.98
CA VAL A 1080 22.52 4.08 1.96
C VAL A 1080 21.44 5.01 2.56
N TYR A 1081 21.75 5.72 3.65
CA TYR A 1081 20.82 6.58 4.38
C TYR A 1081 20.43 7.85 3.61
N GLU A 1082 21.38 8.54 2.98
CA GLU A 1082 21.23 9.88 2.41
C GLU A 1082 19.95 10.06 1.55
N PRO A 1083 19.62 9.14 0.60
CA PRO A 1083 18.40 9.24 -0.19
C PRO A 1083 17.10 9.24 0.63
N ALA A 1084 17.03 8.36 1.63
CA ALA A 1084 15.88 8.23 2.52
C ALA A 1084 15.81 9.39 3.51
N GLY A 1085 16.94 9.74 4.14
CA GLY A 1085 17.06 10.82 5.11
C GLY A 1085 16.63 12.19 4.56
N ALA A 1086 16.94 12.47 3.29
CA ALA A 1086 16.53 13.70 2.63
C ALA A 1086 15.00 13.82 2.43
N ARG A 1087 14.24 12.71 2.48
CA ARG A 1087 12.77 12.70 2.34
C ARG A 1087 12.02 12.68 3.66
N LEU A 1088 12.68 12.35 4.78
CA LEU A 1088 11.98 12.17 6.07
C LEU A 1088 11.15 13.40 6.51
N PRO A 1089 11.62 14.66 6.38
CA PRO A 1089 10.81 15.82 6.76
C PRO A 1089 9.54 16.00 5.90
N GLU A 1090 9.62 15.67 4.60
CA GLU A 1090 8.50 15.70 3.66
C GLU A 1090 7.46 14.65 4.03
N LEU A 1091 7.92 13.41 4.26
CA LEU A 1091 7.06 12.27 4.60
C LEU A 1091 6.38 12.44 5.97
N ALA A 1092 7.06 13.07 6.92
CA ALA A 1092 6.52 13.39 8.24
C ALA A 1092 5.30 14.33 8.20
N GLY A 1093 5.12 15.10 7.13
CA GLY A 1093 3.98 16.00 6.94
C GLY A 1093 2.75 15.38 6.27
N GLN A 1094 2.84 14.15 5.76
CA GLN A 1094 1.76 13.49 5.03
C GLN A 1094 0.95 12.59 5.98
N GLU A 1095 -0.33 12.86 6.21
CA GLU A 1095 -1.15 12.16 7.23
C GLU A 1095 -1.32 10.64 6.97
N TYR A 1096 -1.38 10.20 5.70
CA TYR A 1096 -1.39 8.77 5.33
C TYR A 1096 -0.03 8.09 5.57
N VAL A 1097 1.06 8.86 5.47
CA VAL A 1097 2.44 8.46 5.84
C VAL A 1097 2.70 8.72 7.33
N GLY A 1098 1.80 9.41 8.02
CA GLY A 1098 1.69 9.39 9.48
C GLY A 1098 1.61 7.96 9.98
N GLY A 1099 1.03 7.04 9.19
CA GLY A 1099 1.11 5.57 9.31
C GLY A 1099 2.53 4.99 9.41
N LEU A 1100 3.51 5.56 8.69
CA LEU A 1100 4.92 5.14 8.71
C LEU A 1100 5.56 5.38 10.09
N PHE A 1101 5.12 6.43 10.77
CA PHE A 1101 5.56 6.80 12.11
C PHE A 1101 4.52 6.45 13.18
N ASN A 1102 3.41 5.81 12.80
CA ASN A 1102 2.30 5.53 13.71
C ASN A 1102 2.58 4.25 14.50
N TYR A 1103 2.09 4.23 15.73
CA TYR A 1103 2.29 3.16 16.69
C TYR A 1103 1.96 1.77 16.11
N GLY A 1104 2.91 0.85 16.23
CA GLY A 1104 2.63 -0.58 16.03
C GLY A 1104 3.31 -1.25 14.84
N GLY A 1105 4.13 -0.56 14.04
CA GLY A 1105 4.79 -1.13 12.85
C GLY A 1105 6.15 -1.81 13.12
N SER A 1106 6.58 -2.69 12.21
CA SER A 1106 7.99 -3.08 12.09
C SER A 1106 8.83 -1.87 11.75
N GLY A 1107 10.04 -1.73 12.31
CA GLY A 1107 10.98 -0.70 11.88
C GLY A 1107 10.40 0.71 12.02
N ASP A 1108 9.95 1.07 13.23
CA ASP A 1108 9.60 2.44 13.58
C ASP A 1108 10.77 3.34 13.15
N PRO A 1109 10.59 4.16 12.10
CA PRO A 1109 11.70 4.90 11.51
C PRO A 1109 12.35 5.87 12.50
N LEU A 1110 11.63 6.31 13.54
CA LEU A 1110 12.19 7.17 14.59
C LEU A 1110 13.17 6.40 15.48
N LYS A 1111 12.82 5.16 15.86
CA LYS A 1111 13.69 4.29 16.64
C LYS A 1111 14.91 3.85 15.84
N VAL A 1112 14.71 3.49 14.57
CA VAL A 1112 15.79 3.12 13.65
C VAL A 1112 16.72 4.31 13.42
N LEU A 1113 16.19 5.52 13.28
CA LEU A 1113 17.00 6.73 13.15
C LEU A 1113 17.81 7.03 14.41
N ALA A 1114 17.22 6.88 15.60
CA ALA A 1114 17.94 7.00 16.87
C ALA A 1114 19.05 5.94 17.02
N ALA A 1115 18.83 4.73 16.52
CA ALA A 1115 19.80 3.64 16.52
C ALA A 1115 20.92 3.81 15.48
N TYR A 1116 20.61 4.41 14.33
CA TYR A 1116 21.57 4.72 13.28
C TYR A 1116 22.46 5.91 13.63
N ASP A 1117 21.87 7.09 13.87
CA ASP A 1117 22.56 8.31 14.28
C ASP A 1117 21.61 9.22 15.08
N PRO A 1118 21.80 9.32 16.41
CA PRO A 1118 20.98 10.17 17.27
C PRO A 1118 20.87 11.64 16.81
N ARG A 1119 21.91 12.16 16.15
CA ARG A 1119 21.95 13.54 15.63
C ARG A 1119 21.00 13.72 14.45
N ALA A 1120 20.82 12.67 13.65
CA ALA A 1120 19.91 12.70 12.51
C ALA A 1120 18.44 12.77 12.97
N LEU A 1121 18.10 12.12 14.08
CA LEU A 1121 16.77 12.24 14.69
C LEU A 1121 16.53 13.66 15.24
N ALA A 1122 17.49 14.22 15.97
CA ALA A 1122 17.39 15.60 16.46
C ALA A 1122 17.17 16.59 15.30
N ALA A 1123 17.96 16.46 14.23
CA ALA A 1123 17.81 17.28 13.03
C ALA A 1123 16.48 17.06 12.30
N LEU A 1124 15.87 15.86 12.37
CA LEU A 1124 14.52 15.63 11.84
C LEU A 1124 13.48 16.39 12.66
N ILE A 1125 13.54 16.31 13.99
CA ILE A 1125 12.60 16.99 14.90
C ILE A 1125 12.61 18.51 14.68
N GLU A 1126 13.78 19.10 14.47
CA GLU A 1126 13.92 20.53 14.15
C GLU A 1126 13.26 20.91 12.81
N ARG A 1127 13.29 20.00 11.83
CA ARG A 1127 12.75 20.20 10.47
C ARG A 1127 11.30 19.73 10.31
N LEU A 1128 10.65 19.27 11.37
CA LEU A 1128 9.24 18.85 11.30
C LEU A 1128 8.34 20.04 10.93
N PRO A 1129 7.40 19.86 9.98
CA PRO A 1129 6.43 20.89 9.61
C PRO A 1129 5.46 21.18 10.76
N GLU A 1130 4.82 22.34 10.77
CA GLU A 1130 3.87 22.75 11.82
C GLU A 1130 2.72 21.73 12.00
N SER A 1131 2.26 21.15 10.90
CA SER A 1131 1.23 20.09 10.92
C SER A 1131 1.63 18.85 11.73
N ALA A 1132 2.94 18.57 11.87
CA ALA A 1132 3.48 17.45 12.64
C ALA A 1132 3.67 17.79 14.14
N ARG A 1133 3.44 19.04 14.55
CA ARG A 1133 3.60 19.53 15.93
C ARG A 1133 2.28 19.60 16.70
N VAL A 1134 1.15 19.52 16.00
CA VAL A 1134 -0.20 19.56 16.58
C VAL A 1134 -0.67 18.15 16.93
N THR A 1135 -1.31 17.98 18.09
CA THR A 1135 -1.95 16.72 18.51
C THR A 1135 -3.20 16.46 17.68
N GLY A 1136 -3.34 15.26 17.11
CA GLY A 1136 -4.50 14.85 16.32
C GLY A 1136 -5.50 14.01 17.13
N ASP A 1137 -6.70 13.78 16.61
CA ASP A 1137 -7.65 12.77 17.09
C ASP A 1137 -7.75 11.67 16.02
N ASN A 1138 -7.64 10.40 16.42
CA ASN A 1138 -7.64 9.25 15.52
C ASN A 1138 -9.03 8.89 14.96
N GLY A 1139 -10.03 9.75 15.20
CA GLY A 1139 -11.40 9.55 14.75
C GLY A 1139 -12.14 8.42 15.47
N GLN A 1140 -11.58 7.95 16.58
CA GLN A 1140 -12.27 7.13 17.57
C GLN A 1140 -12.41 7.85 18.92
N GLY A 1141 -12.12 9.16 18.98
CA GLY A 1141 -12.26 9.98 20.18
C GLY A 1141 -11.08 9.89 21.14
N TRP A 1142 -9.91 9.43 20.67
CA TRP A 1142 -8.68 9.36 21.48
C TRP A 1142 -7.70 10.43 21.00
N ALA A 1143 -7.27 11.30 21.92
CA ALA A 1143 -6.19 12.25 21.66
C ALA A 1143 -4.89 11.49 21.35
N THR A 1144 -4.35 11.70 20.15
CA THR A 1144 -3.04 11.17 19.73
C THR A 1144 -1.94 12.22 19.92
N PRO A 1145 -0.77 11.84 20.48
CA PRO A 1145 0.36 12.75 20.57
C PRO A 1145 0.78 13.24 19.19
N SER A 1146 1.21 14.51 19.09
CA SER A 1146 1.81 15.03 17.86
C SER A 1146 3.05 14.23 17.47
N LEU A 1147 3.37 14.13 16.18
CA LEU A 1147 4.55 13.41 15.69
C LEU A 1147 5.84 13.91 16.36
N GLU A 1148 5.92 15.20 16.70
CA GLU A 1148 7.02 15.74 17.49
C GLU A 1148 7.15 15.04 18.87
N ILE A 1149 6.04 14.88 19.61
CA ILE A 1149 6.05 14.17 20.89
C ILE A 1149 6.47 12.72 20.68
N GLN A 1150 5.95 12.04 19.64
CA GLN A 1150 6.30 10.65 19.35
C GLN A 1150 7.81 10.50 19.05
N ALA A 1151 8.36 11.37 18.20
CA ALA A 1151 9.77 11.38 17.83
C ALA A 1151 10.70 11.64 19.03
N ARG A 1152 10.32 12.57 19.91
CA ARG A 1152 11.06 12.87 21.15
C ARG A 1152 11.02 11.70 22.12
N LEU A 1153 9.85 11.08 22.34
CA LEU A 1153 9.69 9.90 23.20
C LEU A 1153 10.46 8.69 22.68
N ALA A 1154 10.33 8.39 21.38
CA ALA A 1154 11.06 7.31 20.73
C ALA A 1154 12.58 7.55 20.83
N GLY A 1155 13.06 8.74 20.50
CA GLY A 1155 14.46 9.12 20.64
C GLY A 1155 14.96 8.94 22.07
N ALA A 1156 14.23 9.48 23.05
CA ALA A 1156 14.57 9.38 24.46
C ALA A 1156 14.62 7.94 24.97
N GLN A 1157 13.62 7.13 24.61
CA GLN A 1157 13.57 5.70 24.94
C GLN A 1157 14.79 4.95 24.38
N MET A 1158 15.11 5.18 23.10
CA MET A 1158 16.23 4.50 22.43
C MET A 1158 17.59 4.94 22.98
N LEU A 1159 17.77 6.23 23.28
CA LEU A 1159 19.00 6.76 23.86
C LEU A 1159 19.20 6.32 25.32
N GLY A 1160 18.12 5.93 26.00
CA GLY A 1160 18.16 5.23 27.28
C GLY A 1160 18.79 3.84 27.22
N LEU A 1161 18.94 3.23 26.04
CA LEU A 1161 19.56 1.91 25.85
C LEU A 1161 21.01 1.99 25.36
N PRO A 1162 21.89 1.05 25.74
CA PRO A 1162 23.23 0.97 25.19
C PRO A 1162 23.19 0.60 23.69
N PRO A 1163 24.22 0.96 22.89
CA PRO A 1163 24.15 0.89 21.43
C PRO A 1163 23.70 -0.46 20.83
N GLU A 1164 24.22 -1.59 21.31
CA GLU A 1164 23.82 -2.91 20.78
C GLU A 1164 22.36 -3.26 21.14
N ALA A 1165 21.93 -2.96 22.36
CA ALA A 1165 20.52 -3.16 22.76
C ALA A 1165 19.58 -2.20 22.00
N ARG A 1166 20.06 -1.00 21.66
CA ARG A 1166 19.32 -0.02 20.85
C ARG A 1166 19.06 -0.53 19.43
N ARG A 1167 20.08 -1.05 18.74
CA ARG A 1167 19.90 -1.61 17.39
C ARG A 1167 18.91 -2.78 17.39
N GLN A 1168 18.99 -3.63 18.41
CA GLN A 1168 18.04 -4.73 18.58
C GLN A 1168 16.62 -4.21 18.79
N ALA A 1169 16.42 -3.31 19.76
CA ALA A 1169 15.11 -2.74 20.07
C ALA A 1169 14.47 -1.97 18.90
N ALA A 1170 15.27 -1.43 17.98
CA ALA A 1170 14.77 -0.70 16.81
C ALA A 1170 14.10 -1.63 15.78
N LEU A 1171 14.48 -2.90 15.75
CA LEU A 1171 13.95 -3.92 14.82
C LEU A 1171 12.82 -4.76 15.43
N GLU A 1172 12.56 -4.65 16.72
CA GLU A 1172 11.50 -5.42 17.39
C GLU A 1172 10.09 -4.95 16.93
N THR A 1173 9.30 -5.87 16.36
CA THR A 1173 8.06 -5.61 15.60
C THR A 1173 6.77 -6.00 16.36
N PRO A 1174 5.65 -5.28 16.19
CA PRO A 1174 4.35 -5.63 16.78
C PRO A 1174 3.51 -6.71 16.06
N LEU A 1175 3.87 -7.12 14.85
CA LEU A 1175 3.35 -8.34 14.21
C LEU A 1175 3.86 -9.64 14.86
N THR A 1176 4.77 -9.53 15.83
CA THR A 1176 5.01 -10.62 16.79
C THR A 1176 4.20 -10.41 18.07
N THR A 1177 3.63 -9.22 18.30
CA THR A 1177 3.00 -8.77 19.55
C THR A 1177 1.47 -8.71 19.48
N TRP A 1178 0.83 -9.86 19.53
CA TRP A 1178 -0.42 -10.05 20.29
C TRP A 1178 -0.52 -11.56 20.64
N PRO A 1179 -1.07 -11.99 21.80
CA PRO A 1179 -2.19 -11.37 22.48
C PRO A 1179 -1.85 -10.17 23.38
N ALA A 1180 -2.92 -9.40 23.60
CA ALA A 1180 -3.11 -8.25 24.46
C ALA A 1180 -2.50 -8.37 25.84
N GLU A 1181 -2.26 -7.20 26.42
CA GLU A 1181 -2.54 -6.91 27.83
C GLU A 1181 -2.06 -7.95 28.85
N GLY A 1182 -0.88 -7.67 29.39
CA GLY A 1182 -0.29 -8.42 30.48
C GLY A 1182 1.20 -8.13 30.56
N ASN A 1183 1.55 -6.91 30.97
CA ASN A 1183 2.85 -6.43 31.44
C ASN A 1183 4.03 -7.44 31.42
N GLY A 1184 4.99 -7.22 30.53
CA GLY A 1184 6.41 -7.60 30.73
C GLY A 1184 7.08 -8.44 29.63
N ARG A 1185 7.48 -7.85 28.48
CA ARG A 1185 8.48 -8.48 27.56
C ARG A 1185 9.32 -7.46 26.78
N PRO A 1186 10.66 -7.59 26.74
CA PRO A 1186 11.46 -7.32 25.55
C PRO A 1186 11.70 -8.62 24.76
N ARG A 1187 11.69 -8.54 23.42
CA ARG A 1187 11.48 -9.66 22.49
C ARG A 1187 12.67 -9.78 21.53
N ARG A 1188 13.67 -10.59 21.89
CA ARG A 1188 14.91 -10.72 21.10
C ARG A 1188 14.68 -11.44 19.76
N TRP A 1189 14.67 -10.68 18.66
CA TRP A 1189 14.67 -11.20 17.28
C TRP A 1189 15.71 -10.49 16.41
N TRP A 1190 16.97 -10.73 16.73
CA TRP A 1190 18.12 -10.53 15.84
C TRP A 1190 19.31 -11.30 16.42
N PRO A 1191 20.09 -12.06 15.63
CA PRO A 1191 21.31 -12.70 16.11
C PRO A 1191 22.38 -11.72 16.58
#